data_AF-A0A7J4TWE1-F1
#
_entry.id   AF-A0A7J4TWE1-F1
#
_cell.length_a   1.000
_cell.length_b   1.000
_cell.length_c   1.000
_cell.angle_alpha   90.00
_cell.angle_beta   90.00
_cell.angle_gamma   90.00
#
_symmetry.space_group_name_H-M   'P 1'
#
loop_
_entity.id
_entity.type
_entity.pdbx_description
1 polymer ?
#
loop_
_entity_poly.entity_id
_entity_poly.type
_entity_poly.pdbx_seq_one_letter_code
_entity_poly.pdbx_strand_id
1 'polypeptide(L)'
;MRWVSLLLVALMLGTSISSTVTADPTTSDYSKMTSELIHELSNPDRIEAIIQFDQDAEGDLWRAIESTGAEVIGEMEILDGGLISATPESIAEISRFSFVRHMEANLLIEHFFLPGDQNDVESMMHETVNVVNASLAWHRVIIGTDGIVKTESDLSFTEYDGEGATAVDLDTGIDGEHPDFDCGEPWSGEKLIWSAKWTGVAWVDAPNCNSDTSSGHGTHVGGTIAGNGDASAGRRLGTAKGATIVALGTGDGASIFAAVEGLEWTYQHSRPGLNEYNIRVVSNSWGTNGDYNPSNAVTLLTDMLTYDNGVAVIFAASNSGGNGEESEDDLRTNVYANTPSAISIAALTHDGSAITSFSSRGWTTQQHTWPDLGAPGRDIWATSPRATAIDASTTAQGDMYYMSISGTSMATPHIGGIATLLLAAAPSLGAADYQIEDHDEGESLYFNGTAKGIQFENWRERNESRVHEVELILELTSNYDLLRNSCEEGNDDDACNNIPEDCYVSENTGRCHDWRVGHGLVDTDKALALARTLQVMRDPDEDGFVDHPSATVWDALEHYEDVMDIRNIPLKTDQLRHAWKGEWSHFNNGPTSTFGTFSTDDRHYVWVPNGTFEMQISFSSLGWDTNTAQAAQIRPNVDLGSDGNDDAQGQGTAVGDTIYIQLDVDPEHWGKWTEFDVTGTAVSLPLNSIISGSEFLEPRVPYTVDVLLTIDVSSEVIVEVPIRTDGYSDLDPAQPSDLYDPSSAFDLIMLRPVYDESVIPAFEEESTFLSKSGISFLSVVALFAVILSTIAVGIFLWARREEDEFEAEIVNDDDSTQS
;
A
#
# COMPACT_ATOMS: atom_id res chain seq x y z
N MET A 1 79.50 -3.93 44.28
CA MET A 1 78.29 -3.11 44.07
C MET A 1 77.78 -3.44 42.68
N ARG A 2 76.65 -4.16 42.63
CA ARG A 2 75.41 -3.74 41.97
C ARG A 2 75.47 -4.05 40.46
N TRP A 3 75.01 -5.21 40.01
CA TRP A 3 73.60 -5.70 39.97
C TRP A 3 72.65 -4.66 39.38
N VAL A 4 71.82 -5.14 38.46
CA VAL A 4 70.85 -4.45 37.60
C VAL A 4 71.48 -3.90 36.32
N SER A 5 71.45 -4.68 35.22
CA SER A 5 71.29 -4.25 33.81
C SER A 5 71.67 -5.32 32.75
N LEU A 6 71.58 -6.64 33.03
CA LEU A 6 71.87 -7.68 32.02
C LEU A 6 70.92 -8.88 32.12
N LEU A 7 69.65 -8.62 32.43
CA LEU A 7 68.56 -9.61 32.52
C LEU A 7 67.35 -9.14 31.69
N LEU A 8 67.60 -8.53 30.52
CA LEU A 8 66.58 -7.94 29.65
C LEU A 8 66.78 -8.20 28.14
N VAL A 9 67.66 -9.14 27.77
CA VAL A 9 67.88 -9.52 26.34
C VAL A 9 67.81 -11.05 26.12
N ALA A 10 67.35 -11.83 27.11
CA ALA A 10 67.23 -13.29 27.01
C ALA A 10 65.84 -13.81 27.40
N LEU A 11 64.78 -13.04 27.08
CA LEU A 11 63.40 -13.42 27.39
C LEU A 11 62.37 -12.81 26.41
N MET A 12 62.64 -12.80 25.10
CA MET A 12 61.63 -12.56 24.05
C MET A 12 62.04 -13.20 22.71
N LEU A 13 62.41 -14.49 22.74
CA LEU A 13 62.42 -15.37 21.57
C LEU A 13 61.78 -16.69 21.99
N GLY A 14 60.52 -16.59 22.42
CA GLY A 14 59.60 -17.72 22.42
C GLY A 14 58.79 -17.60 21.14
N THR A 15 59.05 -18.50 20.20
CA THR A 15 58.19 -18.74 19.04
C THR A 15 56.74 -18.77 19.49
N SER A 16 55.93 -17.85 18.97
CA SER A 16 54.49 -17.99 18.93
C SER A 16 54.20 -19.25 18.12
N ILE A 17 54.08 -20.37 18.83
CA ILE A 17 53.32 -21.51 18.35
C ILE A 17 51.93 -20.91 18.17
N SER A 18 51.58 -20.66 16.91
CA SER A 18 50.21 -20.57 16.46
C SER A 18 49.45 -21.65 17.21
N SER A 19 48.63 -21.24 18.18
CA SER A 19 47.49 -22.05 18.57
C SER A 19 46.66 -22.18 17.29
N THR A 20 46.95 -23.22 16.52
CA THR A 20 45.91 -23.91 15.77
C THR A 20 44.83 -24.16 16.81
N VAL A 21 43.82 -23.30 16.80
CA VAL A 21 42.53 -23.57 17.41
C VAL A 21 42.11 -24.88 16.76
N THR A 22 42.33 -25.97 17.46
CA THR A 22 41.63 -27.21 17.19
C THR A 22 40.19 -26.86 17.48
N ALA A 23 39.43 -26.55 16.42
CA ALA A 23 38.00 -26.36 16.49
C ALA A 23 37.42 -27.56 17.24
N ASP A 24 36.74 -27.30 18.34
CA ASP A 24 35.94 -28.31 19.01
C ASP A 24 34.87 -28.74 17.98
N PRO A 25 34.69 -30.03 17.67
CA PRO A 25 33.75 -30.48 16.64
C PRO A 25 32.28 -30.09 16.87
N THR A 26 31.98 -29.42 17.98
CA THR A 26 30.66 -28.96 18.47
C THR A 26 30.40 -27.46 18.33
N THR A 27 31.31 -26.63 17.81
CA THR A 27 31.07 -25.17 17.72
C THR A 27 30.40 -24.78 16.41
N SER A 28 29.18 -24.25 16.49
CA SER A 28 28.43 -23.63 15.38
C SER A 28 29.14 -22.40 14.83
N ASP A 29 28.90 -22.08 13.55
CA ASP A 29 29.26 -20.78 12.98
C ASP A 29 28.15 -19.75 13.26
N TYR A 30 28.23 -19.09 14.42
CA TYR A 30 27.25 -18.10 14.84
C TYR A 30 27.22 -16.84 13.97
N SER A 31 28.24 -16.61 13.12
CA SER A 31 28.27 -15.44 12.24
C SER A 31 27.20 -15.48 11.14
N LYS A 32 26.60 -16.65 10.92
CA LYS A 32 25.53 -16.88 9.94
C LYS A 32 24.17 -17.11 10.58
N MET A 33 24.03 -16.90 11.89
CA MET A 33 22.81 -17.21 12.63
C MET A 33 22.25 -15.96 13.26
N THR A 34 20.92 -15.81 13.25
CA THR A 34 20.25 -14.79 14.06
C THR A 34 20.33 -15.11 15.56
N SER A 35 20.18 -14.09 16.40
CA SER A 35 20.17 -14.23 17.87
C SER A 35 19.13 -15.22 18.36
N GLU A 36 17.96 -15.25 17.72
CA GLU A 36 16.82 -16.11 18.05
C GLU A 36 17.17 -17.56 17.74
N LEU A 37 17.78 -17.84 16.58
CA LEU A 37 18.24 -19.18 16.25
C LEU A 37 19.31 -19.66 17.22
N ILE A 38 20.23 -18.78 17.61
CA ILE A 38 21.27 -19.09 18.61
C ILE A 38 20.63 -19.43 19.97
N HIS A 39 19.57 -18.73 20.35
CA HIS A 39 18.82 -19.01 21.57
C HIS A 39 18.16 -20.40 21.53
N GLU A 40 17.54 -20.74 20.41
CA GLU A 40 16.88 -22.04 20.19
C GLU A 40 17.84 -23.23 20.21
N LEU A 41 19.13 -23.05 19.89
CA LEU A 41 20.13 -24.14 19.99
C LEU A 41 20.27 -24.73 21.40
N SER A 42 19.78 -24.04 22.43
CA SER A 42 19.75 -24.56 23.80
C SER A 42 18.60 -25.56 24.07
N ASN A 43 17.61 -25.61 23.16
CA ASN A 43 16.45 -26.49 23.23
C ASN A 43 16.80 -27.91 22.73
N PRO A 44 16.46 -28.99 23.45
CA PRO A 44 16.75 -30.35 23.00
C PRO A 44 15.88 -30.84 21.83
N ASP A 45 14.81 -30.13 21.48
CA ASP A 45 13.88 -30.51 20.41
C ASP A 45 14.40 -30.12 19.02
N ARG A 46 13.71 -30.55 17.95
CA ARG A 46 14.05 -30.10 16.60
C ARG A 46 13.65 -28.64 16.44
N ILE A 47 14.50 -27.89 15.76
CA ILE A 47 14.35 -26.48 15.47
C ILE A 47 14.02 -26.34 13.99
N GLU A 48 13.04 -25.50 13.67
CA GLU A 48 12.78 -25.06 12.31
C GLU A 48 13.64 -23.82 12.01
N ALA A 49 14.46 -23.91 10.98
CA ALA A 49 15.35 -22.84 10.56
C ALA A 49 15.19 -22.58 9.06
N ILE A 50 15.10 -21.31 8.69
CA ILE A 50 15.17 -20.86 7.30
C ILE A 50 16.64 -20.73 6.96
N ILE A 51 17.07 -21.33 5.87
CA ILE A 51 18.46 -21.32 5.40
C ILE A 51 18.54 -20.70 4.02
N GLN A 52 19.55 -19.87 3.80
CA GLN A 52 19.85 -19.25 2.51
C GLN A 52 21.23 -19.70 2.02
N PHE A 53 21.38 -19.87 0.71
CA PHE A 53 22.60 -20.32 0.06
C PHE A 53 23.28 -19.18 -0.73
N ASP A 54 24.58 -19.33 -0.98
CA ASP A 54 25.36 -18.40 -1.83
C ASP A 54 25.23 -18.68 -3.34
N GLN A 55 24.46 -19.70 -3.71
CA GLN A 55 24.32 -20.22 -5.07
C GLN A 55 23.00 -20.98 -5.20
N ASP A 56 22.53 -21.13 -6.44
CA ASP A 56 21.31 -21.85 -6.79
C ASP A 56 21.15 -23.16 -6.01
N ALA A 57 19.97 -23.37 -5.43
CA ALA A 57 19.63 -24.53 -4.61
C ALA A 57 19.53 -25.84 -5.43
N GLU A 58 20.64 -26.30 -6.00
CA GLU A 58 20.70 -27.55 -6.75
C GLU A 58 20.55 -28.78 -5.84
N GLY A 59 20.00 -29.88 -6.38
CA GLY A 59 19.75 -31.10 -5.61
C GLY A 59 20.99 -31.79 -5.01
N ASP A 60 22.22 -31.39 -5.36
CA ASP A 60 23.45 -31.80 -4.65
C ASP A 60 23.58 -31.13 -3.27
N LEU A 61 23.15 -29.87 -3.14
CA LEU A 61 23.20 -29.10 -1.88
C LEU A 61 22.18 -29.64 -0.88
N TRP A 62 20.94 -29.87 -1.32
CA TRP A 62 19.91 -30.49 -0.49
C TRP A 62 20.31 -31.87 0.02
N ARG A 63 20.93 -32.69 -0.83
CA ARG A 63 21.49 -34.00 -0.39
C ARG A 63 22.57 -33.86 0.68
N ALA A 64 23.37 -32.78 0.65
CA ALA A 64 24.33 -32.50 1.71
C ALA A 64 23.63 -32.11 3.01
N ILE A 65 22.60 -31.27 2.95
CA ILE A 65 21.78 -30.88 4.11
C ILE A 65 21.09 -32.10 4.73
N GLU A 66 20.37 -32.91 3.95
CA GLU A 66 19.70 -34.12 4.42
C GLU A 66 20.67 -35.14 5.05
N SER A 67 21.92 -35.19 4.57
CA SER A 67 22.94 -36.11 5.10
C SER A 67 23.32 -35.82 6.56
N THR A 68 23.03 -34.61 7.06
CA THR A 68 23.21 -34.21 8.47
C THR A 68 22.07 -34.68 9.38
N GLY A 69 20.98 -35.22 8.82
CA GLY A 69 19.76 -35.59 9.55
C GLY A 69 18.70 -34.48 9.64
N ALA A 70 18.91 -33.37 8.91
CA ALA A 70 17.88 -32.37 8.66
C ALA A 70 16.79 -32.91 7.73
N GLU A 71 15.56 -32.42 7.94
CA GLU A 71 14.39 -32.66 7.10
C GLU A 71 14.08 -31.36 6.37
N VAL A 72 13.99 -31.40 5.05
CA VAL A 72 13.60 -30.26 4.22
C VAL A 72 12.08 -30.20 4.19
N ILE A 73 11.52 -29.07 4.62
CA ILE A 73 10.06 -28.86 4.70
C ILE A 73 9.56 -28.13 3.45
N GLY A 74 10.29 -27.10 3.02
CA GLY A 74 9.98 -26.27 1.85
C GLY A 74 11.24 -25.64 1.26
N GLU A 75 11.18 -25.25 0.00
CA GLU A 75 12.27 -24.60 -0.73
C GLU A 75 11.81 -23.19 -1.14
N MET A 76 12.68 -22.19 -0.99
CA MET A 76 12.50 -20.83 -1.47
C MET A 76 12.99 -20.74 -2.91
N GLU A 77 12.21 -20.11 -3.79
CA GLU A 77 12.53 -20.01 -5.21
C GLU A 77 13.36 -18.77 -5.57
N ILE A 78 13.25 -17.68 -4.81
CA ILE A 78 13.89 -16.39 -5.09
C ILE A 78 15.18 -16.22 -4.29
N LEU A 79 15.18 -16.59 -3.00
CA LEU A 79 16.34 -16.41 -2.11
C LEU A 79 17.30 -17.60 -2.02
N ASP A 80 17.17 -18.60 -2.91
CA ASP A 80 18.00 -19.80 -2.96
C ASP A 80 18.18 -20.47 -1.59
N GLY A 81 17.23 -21.31 -1.18
CA GLY A 81 17.27 -21.86 0.16
C GLY A 81 15.96 -22.55 0.53
N GLY A 82 15.65 -22.62 1.82
CA GLY A 82 14.37 -23.17 2.26
C GLY A 82 14.23 -23.34 3.75
N LEU A 83 13.12 -23.95 4.15
CA LEU A 83 12.82 -24.31 5.53
C LEU A 83 13.32 -25.72 5.83
N ILE A 84 14.11 -25.86 6.89
CA ILE A 84 14.52 -27.15 7.41
C ILE A 84 14.07 -27.33 8.86
N SER A 85 13.73 -28.56 9.23
CA SER A 85 13.66 -28.99 10.63
C SER A 85 14.90 -29.82 10.94
N ALA A 86 15.63 -29.54 12.01
CA ALA A 86 16.84 -30.29 12.36
C ALA A 86 17.13 -30.25 13.88
N THR A 87 17.99 -31.15 14.39
CA THR A 87 18.44 -31.06 15.79
C THR A 87 19.49 -29.94 15.94
N PRO A 88 19.72 -29.42 17.16
CA PRO A 88 20.75 -28.40 17.38
C PRO A 88 22.14 -28.81 16.87
N GLU A 89 22.50 -30.09 16.98
CA GLU A 89 23.76 -30.61 16.45
C GLU A 89 23.82 -30.56 14.92
N SER A 90 22.72 -30.89 14.23
CA SER A 90 22.63 -30.81 12.78
C SER A 90 22.65 -29.34 12.31
N ILE A 91 21.97 -28.42 12.99
CA ILE A 91 22.04 -26.98 12.69
C ILE A 91 23.47 -26.47 12.86
N ALA A 92 24.16 -26.86 13.94
CA ALA A 92 25.57 -26.54 14.15
C ALA A 92 26.46 -27.08 13.02
N GLU A 93 26.19 -28.29 12.52
CA GLU A 93 26.91 -28.86 11.40
C GLU A 93 26.66 -28.09 10.09
N ILE A 94 25.40 -27.81 9.77
CA ILE A 94 24.95 -27.11 8.56
C ILE A 94 25.57 -25.71 8.47
N SER A 95 25.63 -24.98 9.57
CA SER A 95 26.21 -23.62 9.60
C SER A 95 27.66 -23.54 9.09
N ARG A 96 28.40 -24.65 9.19
CA ARG A 96 29.80 -24.73 8.76
C ARG A 96 29.96 -24.99 7.27
N PHE A 97 28.87 -25.30 6.57
CA PHE A 97 28.93 -25.45 5.12
C PHE A 97 29.23 -24.10 4.48
N SER A 98 30.19 -24.10 3.55
CA SER A 98 30.67 -22.87 2.91
C SER A 98 29.67 -22.27 1.94
N PHE A 99 28.67 -23.05 1.51
CA PHE A 99 27.60 -22.60 0.61
C PHE A 99 26.37 -22.06 1.36
N VAL A 100 26.31 -22.23 2.69
CA VAL A 100 25.26 -21.64 3.52
C VAL A 100 25.67 -20.21 3.83
N ARG A 101 24.83 -19.26 3.43
CA ARG A 101 25.03 -17.82 3.58
C ARG A 101 24.52 -17.33 4.92
N HIS A 102 23.25 -17.62 5.21
CA HIS A 102 22.53 -17.15 6.39
C HIS A 102 21.54 -18.20 6.89
N MET A 103 21.23 -18.13 8.18
CA MET A 103 20.29 -19.01 8.88
C MET A 103 19.50 -18.20 9.91
N GLU A 104 18.19 -18.32 9.91
CA GLU A 104 17.30 -17.67 10.89
C GLU A 104 16.28 -18.67 11.46
N ALA A 105 15.77 -18.37 12.65
CA ALA A 105 14.74 -19.21 13.27
C ALA A 105 13.40 -19.00 12.59
N ASN A 106 12.67 -20.07 12.30
CA ASN A 106 11.27 -19.95 11.89
C ASN A 106 10.40 -19.74 13.14
N LEU A 107 10.02 -18.48 13.39
CA LEU A 107 9.20 -18.12 14.54
C LEU A 107 7.75 -17.88 14.11
N LEU A 108 6.84 -17.94 15.08
CA LEU A 108 5.47 -17.47 14.88
C LEU A 108 5.47 -15.93 14.87
N ILE A 109 4.71 -15.35 13.96
CA ILE A 109 4.50 -13.90 13.89
C ILE A 109 3.24 -13.50 14.66
N GLU A 110 3.23 -12.27 15.17
CA GLU A 110 2.07 -11.70 15.83
C GLU A 110 1.30 -10.80 14.85
N HIS A 111 -0.03 -10.87 14.90
CA HIS A 111 -0.90 -9.90 14.23
C HIS A 111 -1.26 -8.79 15.22
N PHE A 112 -1.01 -7.53 14.87
CA PHE A 112 -1.05 -6.42 15.81
C PHE A 112 -2.44 -5.80 15.94
N PHE A 113 -3.38 -6.50 16.59
CA PHE A 113 -4.71 -5.95 16.88
C PHE A 113 -5.16 -6.13 18.33
N LEU A 114 -6.11 -5.28 18.72
CA LEU A 114 -6.78 -5.20 20.00
C LEU A 114 -8.29 -5.03 19.74
N PRO A 115 -9.17 -5.55 20.61
CA PRO A 115 -10.60 -5.24 20.50
C PRO A 115 -10.83 -3.72 20.59
N GLY A 116 -11.67 -3.16 19.70
CA GLY A 116 -12.10 -1.76 19.79
C GLY A 116 -13.05 -1.50 20.97
N ASP A 117 -13.54 -0.26 21.11
CA ASP A 117 -14.61 0.04 22.06
C ASP A 117 -15.90 -0.66 21.65
N GLN A 118 -16.24 -1.71 22.40
CA GLN A 118 -17.43 -2.54 22.15
C GLN A 118 -18.76 -1.80 22.42
N ASN A 119 -18.72 -0.57 22.94
CA ASN A 119 -19.91 0.25 23.18
C ASN A 119 -20.10 1.36 22.15
N ASP A 120 -19.08 1.65 21.35
CA ASP A 120 -19.19 2.63 20.28
C ASP A 120 -19.78 1.93 19.05
N VAL A 121 -21.05 2.21 18.78
CA VAL A 121 -21.80 1.71 17.62
C VAL A 121 -22.11 2.82 16.62
N GLU A 122 -21.61 4.03 16.89
CA GLU A 122 -21.89 5.22 16.07
C GLU A 122 -20.73 5.53 15.11
N SER A 123 -19.48 5.22 15.47
CA SER A 123 -18.31 5.47 14.61
C SER A 123 -18.33 4.65 13.31
N MET A 124 -17.68 5.20 12.28
CA MET A 124 -17.71 4.67 10.91
C MET A 124 -16.34 4.75 10.25
N MET A 125 -16.08 3.85 9.30
CA MET A 125 -14.84 3.86 8.50
C MET A 125 -14.63 5.19 7.78
N HIS A 126 -15.72 5.78 7.24
CA HIS A 126 -15.64 7.00 6.46
C HIS A 126 -15.12 8.19 7.28
N GLU A 127 -15.31 8.21 8.60
CA GLU A 127 -14.71 9.23 9.47
C GLU A 127 -13.18 9.18 9.38
N THR A 128 -12.59 7.99 9.44
CA THR A 128 -11.14 7.78 9.36
C THR A 128 -10.58 8.02 7.95
N VAL A 129 -11.35 7.68 6.91
CA VAL A 129 -11.04 8.05 5.50
C VAL A 129 -11.04 9.57 5.30
N ASN A 130 -11.95 10.29 5.95
CA ASN A 130 -11.96 11.75 5.94
C ASN A 130 -10.77 12.34 6.69
N VAL A 131 -10.37 11.75 7.82
CA VAL A 131 -9.21 12.22 8.61
C VAL A 131 -7.92 12.19 7.78
N VAL A 132 -7.77 11.20 6.90
CA VAL A 132 -6.62 11.12 5.97
C VAL A 132 -6.86 11.86 4.65
N ASN A 133 -7.94 12.62 4.51
CA ASN A 133 -8.35 13.37 3.31
C ASN A 133 -8.56 12.53 2.03
N ALA A 134 -8.79 11.22 2.13
CA ALA A 134 -8.98 10.38 0.94
C ALA A 134 -10.31 10.70 0.22
N SER A 135 -11.39 10.95 0.97
CA SER A 135 -12.68 11.36 0.40
C SER A 135 -12.61 12.70 -0.35
N LEU A 136 -11.80 13.65 0.13
CA LEU A 136 -11.56 14.92 -0.54
C LEU A 136 -10.79 14.71 -1.84
N ALA A 137 -9.82 13.79 -1.84
CA ALA A 137 -9.06 13.42 -3.03
C ALA A 137 -9.97 12.84 -4.12
N TRP A 138 -10.88 11.92 -3.76
CA TRP A 138 -11.88 11.36 -4.70
C TRP A 138 -12.84 12.43 -5.22
N HIS A 139 -13.25 13.37 -4.35
CA HIS A 139 -14.20 14.41 -4.69
C HIS A 139 -13.67 15.48 -5.67
N ARG A 140 -12.35 15.54 -5.91
CA ARG A 140 -11.77 16.55 -6.80
C ARG A 140 -12.03 16.21 -8.26
N VAL A 141 -12.50 17.21 -9.00
CA VAL A 141 -12.65 17.10 -10.46
C VAL A 141 -11.30 17.24 -11.13
N ILE A 142 -11.03 16.38 -12.10
CA ILE A 142 -9.77 16.41 -12.85
C ILE A 142 -9.92 17.30 -14.09
N ILE A 143 -9.07 18.31 -14.22
CA ILE A 143 -8.87 19.06 -15.46
C ILE A 143 -7.56 18.55 -16.06
N GLY A 144 -7.64 17.96 -17.26
CA GLY A 144 -6.49 17.36 -17.92
C GLY A 144 -5.44 18.38 -18.36
N THR A 145 -4.30 17.88 -18.83
CA THR A 145 -3.19 18.67 -19.39
C THR A 145 -3.61 19.59 -20.55
N ASP A 146 -4.71 19.27 -21.24
CA ASP A 146 -5.31 20.08 -22.30
C ASP A 146 -6.24 21.20 -21.80
N GLY A 147 -6.46 21.31 -20.49
CA GLY A 147 -7.35 22.27 -19.85
C GLY A 147 -8.83 21.90 -19.93
N ILE A 148 -9.16 20.67 -20.29
CA ILE A 148 -10.54 20.16 -20.38
C ILE A 148 -10.85 19.32 -19.14
N VAL A 149 -12.07 19.48 -18.61
CA VAL A 149 -12.57 18.64 -17.52
C VAL A 149 -12.72 17.20 -18.01
N LYS A 150 -12.08 16.24 -17.32
CA LYS A 150 -12.19 14.80 -17.60
C LYS A 150 -13.54 14.29 -17.08
N THR A 151 -14.24 13.55 -17.93
CA THR A 151 -15.57 12.99 -17.66
C THR A 151 -15.69 11.61 -18.28
N GLU A 152 -16.51 10.76 -17.67
CA GLU A 152 -16.87 9.45 -18.18
C GLU A 152 -17.93 9.54 -19.29
N SER A 153 -18.22 8.38 -19.89
CA SER A 153 -19.17 8.29 -21.01
C SER A 153 -20.61 8.68 -20.66
N ASP A 154 -20.98 8.61 -19.38
CA ASP A 154 -22.29 9.02 -18.86
C ASP A 154 -22.32 10.47 -18.36
N LEU A 155 -21.22 11.21 -18.56
CA LEU A 155 -20.93 12.58 -18.13
C LEU A 155 -20.45 12.75 -16.69
N SER A 156 -20.37 11.69 -15.87
CA SER A 156 -19.81 11.85 -14.52
C SER A 156 -18.38 12.39 -14.56
N PHE A 157 -17.97 13.12 -13.53
CA PHE A 157 -16.57 13.51 -13.44
C PHE A 157 -15.71 12.26 -13.23
N THR A 158 -14.54 12.23 -13.87
CA THR A 158 -13.53 11.22 -13.56
C THR A 158 -12.93 11.55 -12.19
N GLU A 159 -12.73 10.53 -11.37
CA GLU A 159 -12.06 10.61 -10.07
C GLU A 159 -10.83 9.70 -10.01
N TYR A 160 -9.96 9.94 -9.03
CA TYR A 160 -8.86 9.04 -8.68
C TYR A 160 -9.22 8.30 -7.40
N ASP A 161 -9.66 7.04 -7.49
CA ASP A 161 -10.15 6.24 -6.36
C ASP A 161 -9.36 4.93 -6.13
N GLY A 162 -8.28 4.74 -6.91
CA GLY A 162 -7.43 3.54 -6.91
C GLY A 162 -7.73 2.55 -8.03
N GLU A 163 -8.73 2.79 -8.88
CA GLU A 163 -8.99 1.94 -10.04
C GLU A 163 -7.73 1.77 -10.90
N GLY A 164 -7.48 0.51 -11.30
CA GLY A 164 -6.37 0.16 -12.17
C GLY A 164 -5.09 -0.24 -11.43
N ALA A 165 -5.01 -0.18 -10.09
CA ALA A 165 -3.91 -0.77 -9.31
C ALA A 165 -4.40 -1.85 -8.33
N THR A 166 -3.46 -2.69 -7.91
CA THR A 166 -3.74 -3.83 -7.03
C THR A 166 -2.87 -3.81 -5.79
N ALA A 167 -3.53 -3.97 -4.63
CA ALA A 167 -2.87 -4.21 -3.35
C ALA A 167 -2.86 -5.71 -3.03
N VAL A 168 -1.75 -6.20 -2.48
CA VAL A 168 -1.67 -7.50 -1.83
C VAL A 168 -1.89 -7.33 -0.34
N ASP A 169 -2.88 -8.04 0.18
CA ASP A 169 -3.08 -8.26 1.61
C ASP A 169 -2.41 -9.58 2.00
N LEU A 170 -1.21 -9.49 2.59
CA LEU A 170 -0.47 -10.63 3.13
C LEU A 170 -0.73 -10.74 4.63
N ASP A 171 -1.75 -11.50 5.00
CA ASP A 171 -2.26 -11.55 6.37
C ASP A 171 -2.94 -12.91 6.65
N THR A 172 -3.99 -12.99 7.48
CA THR A 172 -4.73 -14.23 7.77
C THR A 172 -5.59 -14.72 6.60
N GLY A 173 -5.81 -13.85 5.60
CA GLY A 173 -6.61 -14.07 4.41
C GLY A 173 -7.79 -13.09 4.34
N ILE A 174 -8.62 -13.20 3.31
CA ILE A 174 -9.86 -12.43 3.18
C ILE A 174 -11.06 -13.37 3.05
N ASP A 175 -12.16 -13.06 3.75
CA ASP A 175 -13.49 -13.61 3.48
C ASP A 175 -14.07 -12.98 2.20
N GLY A 176 -13.66 -13.50 1.05
CA GLY A 176 -14.05 -12.95 -0.26
C GLY A 176 -15.54 -13.01 -0.60
N GLU A 177 -16.33 -13.80 0.13
CA GLU A 177 -17.79 -13.81 -0.05
C GLU A 177 -18.46 -12.61 0.65
N HIS A 178 -17.72 -11.77 1.39
CA HIS A 178 -18.23 -10.52 1.97
C HIS A 178 -18.62 -9.57 0.82
N PRO A 179 -19.78 -8.87 0.89
CA PRO A 179 -20.28 -8.04 -0.22
C PRO A 179 -19.24 -7.03 -0.73
N ASP A 180 -18.48 -6.43 0.19
CA ASP A 180 -17.47 -5.43 -0.16
C ASP A 180 -16.30 -5.90 -1.06
N PHE A 181 -16.14 -7.22 -1.26
CA PHE A 181 -15.09 -7.82 -2.09
C PHE A 181 -15.60 -8.45 -3.40
N ASP A 182 -16.92 -8.40 -3.67
CA ASP A 182 -17.55 -8.82 -4.93
C ASP A 182 -17.20 -10.22 -5.49
N CYS A 183 -16.53 -11.11 -4.74
CA CYS A 183 -16.04 -12.40 -5.28
C CYS A 183 -17.13 -13.45 -5.43
N GLY A 184 -18.23 -13.32 -4.68
CA GLY A 184 -19.33 -14.26 -4.64
C GLY A 184 -20.68 -13.62 -4.94
N GLU A 185 -21.59 -14.42 -5.51
CA GLU A 185 -22.97 -14.02 -5.82
C GLU A 185 -23.64 -13.31 -4.62
N PRO A 186 -24.44 -12.27 -4.86
CA PRO A 186 -25.05 -11.90 -6.15
C PRO A 186 -24.22 -10.94 -7.01
N TRP A 187 -23.14 -10.38 -6.45
CA TRP A 187 -22.16 -9.61 -7.21
C TRP A 187 -21.13 -10.57 -7.81
N SER A 188 -20.67 -10.28 -9.01
CA SER A 188 -19.64 -11.07 -9.71
C SER A 188 -18.59 -10.13 -10.30
N GLY A 189 -18.12 -9.22 -9.44
CA GLY A 189 -17.11 -8.23 -9.76
C GLY A 189 -15.71 -8.75 -9.46
N GLU A 190 -14.71 -8.15 -10.10
CA GLU A 190 -13.29 -8.52 -9.92
C GLU A 190 -12.63 -7.62 -8.87
N LYS A 191 -13.26 -7.43 -7.69
CA LYS A 191 -12.67 -6.64 -6.61
C LYS A 191 -11.57 -7.42 -5.91
N LEU A 192 -11.89 -8.61 -5.39
CA LEU A 192 -10.92 -9.63 -4.98
C LEU A 192 -10.55 -10.49 -6.19
N ILE A 193 -9.43 -10.18 -6.83
CA ILE A 193 -9.03 -10.82 -8.10
C ILE A 193 -8.34 -12.17 -7.88
N TRP A 194 -7.74 -12.39 -6.72
CA TRP A 194 -7.20 -13.68 -6.33
C TRP A 194 -7.18 -13.84 -4.81
N SER A 195 -7.48 -15.05 -4.32
CA SER A 195 -7.49 -15.38 -2.90
C SER A 195 -6.90 -16.77 -2.72
N ALA A 196 -5.81 -16.85 -1.97
CA ALA A 196 -5.10 -18.10 -1.74
C ALA A 196 -4.80 -18.30 -0.27
N LYS A 197 -4.68 -19.57 0.11
CA LYS A 197 -4.33 -19.99 1.46
C LYS A 197 -3.04 -20.78 1.46
N TRP A 198 -2.15 -20.47 2.40
CA TRP A 198 -0.93 -21.22 2.62
C TRP A 198 -1.24 -22.56 3.32
N THR A 199 -0.72 -23.66 2.76
CA THR A 199 -0.93 -25.02 3.30
C THR A 199 0.26 -25.54 4.12
N GLY A 200 1.32 -24.74 4.25
CA GLY A 200 2.62 -25.16 4.80
C GLY A 200 3.63 -25.58 3.73
N VAL A 201 3.17 -25.87 2.51
CA VAL A 201 4.02 -26.33 1.40
C VAL A 201 3.72 -25.65 0.06
N ALA A 202 2.55 -25.02 -0.07
CA ALA A 202 2.14 -24.32 -1.29
C ALA A 202 0.95 -23.40 -1.02
N TRP A 203 0.84 -22.36 -1.85
CA TRP A 203 -0.36 -21.56 -2.04
C TRP A 203 -1.41 -22.38 -2.80
N VAL A 204 -2.62 -22.45 -2.25
CA VAL A 204 -3.77 -23.08 -2.91
C VAL A 204 -4.90 -22.08 -3.01
N ASP A 205 -5.60 -22.09 -4.15
CA ASP A 205 -6.80 -21.27 -4.35
C ASP A 205 -7.80 -21.54 -3.23
N ALA A 206 -8.29 -20.47 -2.61
CA ALA A 206 -9.25 -20.55 -1.54
C ALA A 206 -10.65 -20.92 -2.09
N PRO A 207 -11.30 -22.00 -1.58
CA PRO A 207 -12.68 -22.29 -1.92
C PRO A 207 -13.59 -21.10 -1.62
N ASN A 208 -14.47 -20.76 -2.57
CA ASN A 208 -15.37 -19.60 -2.47
C ASN A 208 -14.63 -18.26 -2.20
N CYS A 209 -13.37 -18.14 -2.64
CA CYS A 209 -12.52 -16.99 -2.37
C CYS A 209 -12.27 -16.68 -0.88
N ASN A 210 -12.64 -17.58 0.04
CA ASN A 210 -12.47 -17.35 1.47
C ASN A 210 -11.17 -18.00 1.98
N SER A 211 -10.12 -17.19 2.07
CA SER A 211 -8.82 -17.59 2.65
C SER A 211 -8.76 -17.36 4.16
N ASP A 212 -9.60 -16.47 4.71
CA ASP A 212 -9.64 -16.10 6.13
C ASP A 212 -10.51 -17.06 6.97
N THR A 213 -10.03 -18.28 7.17
CA THR A 213 -10.81 -19.30 7.89
C THR A 213 -10.42 -19.43 9.38
N SER A 214 -9.67 -18.48 9.94
CA SER A 214 -9.11 -18.61 11.29
C SER A 214 -9.32 -17.38 12.17
N SER A 215 -8.92 -16.18 11.72
CA SER A 215 -8.93 -14.97 12.56
C SER A 215 -10.02 -14.01 12.15
N GLY A 216 -9.95 -13.44 10.94
CA GLY A 216 -10.68 -12.22 10.59
C GLY A 216 -9.86 -10.97 10.39
N HIS A 217 -8.60 -11.02 10.78
CA HIS A 217 -7.73 -9.85 10.78
C HIS A 217 -7.47 -9.36 9.35
N GLY A 218 -7.10 -10.26 8.44
CA GLY A 218 -6.91 -9.93 7.03
C GLY A 218 -8.20 -9.42 6.36
N THR A 219 -9.36 -10.00 6.67
CA THR A 219 -10.64 -9.47 6.15
C THR A 219 -10.84 -8.00 6.55
N HIS A 220 -10.51 -7.60 7.78
CA HIS A 220 -10.61 -6.21 8.23
C HIS A 220 -9.58 -5.30 7.56
N VAL A 221 -8.34 -5.78 7.42
CA VAL A 221 -7.24 -5.11 6.72
C VAL A 221 -7.61 -4.85 5.26
N GLY A 222 -8.05 -5.87 4.52
CA GLY A 222 -8.46 -5.74 3.13
C GLY A 222 -9.63 -4.78 2.92
N GLY A 223 -10.58 -4.73 3.85
CA GLY A 223 -11.68 -3.77 3.82
C GLY A 223 -11.21 -2.33 4.02
N THR A 224 -10.24 -2.13 4.91
CA THR A 224 -9.62 -0.81 5.15
C THR A 224 -8.84 -0.32 3.92
N ILE A 225 -8.15 -1.22 3.23
CA ILE A 225 -7.43 -0.90 1.98
C ILE A 225 -8.43 -0.52 0.89
N ALA A 226 -9.37 -1.42 0.57
CA ALA A 226 -10.12 -1.32 -0.68
C ALA A 226 -11.62 -1.63 -0.58
N GLY A 227 -12.21 -1.91 0.59
CA GLY A 227 -13.63 -2.26 0.70
C GLY A 227 -14.56 -1.30 -0.07
N ASN A 228 -15.44 -1.82 -0.93
CA ASN A 228 -16.28 -1.00 -1.79
C ASN A 228 -17.55 -0.45 -1.07
N GLY A 229 -17.78 -0.83 0.19
CA GLY A 229 -18.89 -0.35 1.01
C GLY A 229 -20.28 -0.90 0.66
N ASP A 230 -20.41 -1.92 -0.19
CA ASP A 230 -21.71 -2.44 -0.64
C ASP A 230 -22.62 -2.91 0.48
N ALA A 231 -22.07 -3.52 1.54
CA ALA A 231 -22.84 -3.94 2.72
C ALA A 231 -23.30 -2.76 3.61
N SER A 232 -22.90 -1.54 3.30
CA SER A 232 -23.24 -0.32 4.07
C SER A 232 -23.74 0.83 3.18
N ALA A 233 -24.13 0.53 1.94
CA ALA A 233 -24.48 1.53 0.93
C ALA A 233 -23.43 2.64 0.78
N GLY A 234 -22.13 2.31 0.82
CA GLY A 234 -21.04 3.26 0.66
C GLY A 234 -20.67 4.08 1.92
N ARG A 235 -21.20 3.75 3.10
CA ARG A 235 -20.80 4.41 4.36
C ARG A 235 -19.47 3.89 4.93
N ARG A 236 -19.05 2.69 4.54
CA ARG A 236 -17.83 2.06 5.07
C ARG A 236 -16.83 1.69 3.96
N LEU A 237 -16.52 2.68 3.13
CA LEU A 237 -15.53 2.58 2.06
C LEU A 237 -14.12 2.47 2.62
N GLY A 238 -13.29 1.64 1.99
CA GLY A 238 -11.84 1.63 2.19
C GLY A 238 -11.16 2.83 1.55
N THR A 239 -9.86 2.97 1.77
CA THR A 239 -9.10 4.17 1.37
C THR A 239 -8.77 4.22 -0.13
N ALA A 240 -8.85 3.08 -0.83
CA ALA A 240 -8.82 2.97 -2.29
C ALA A 240 -10.04 2.17 -2.77
N LYS A 241 -11.23 2.78 -2.67
CA LYS A 241 -12.51 2.15 -3.01
C LYS A 241 -12.59 1.59 -4.44
N GLY A 242 -11.77 2.06 -5.37
CA GLY A 242 -11.68 1.56 -6.75
C GLY A 242 -10.60 0.50 -7.00
N ALA A 243 -9.63 0.35 -6.09
CA ALA A 243 -8.51 -0.58 -6.28
C ALA A 243 -8.92 -2.05 -6.21
N THR A 244 -8.17 -2.94 -6.85
CA THR A 244 -8.39 -4.39 -6.69
C THR A 244 -7.46 -4.97 -5.63
N ILE A 245 -7.80 -6.16 -5.12
CA ILE A 245 -7.07 -6.79 -4.02
C ILE A 245 -6.73 -8.25 -4.32
N VAL A 246 -5.52 -8.65 -3.91
CA VAL A 246 -5.07 -10.04 -3.84
C VAL A 246 -4.92 -10.43 -2.38
N ALA A 247 -5.54 -11.53 -1.96
CA ALA A 247 -5.45 -12.04 -0.60
C ALA A 247 -4.50 -13.24 -0.51
N LEU A 248 -3.48 -13.11 0.32
CA LEU A 248 -2.53 -14.17 0.66
C LEU A 248 -2.71 -14.58 2.13
N GLY A 249 -3.58 -15.56 2.38
CA GLY A 249 -3.91 -16.03 3.72
C GLY A 249 -2.89 -17.01 4.29
N THR A 250 -2.11 -16.55 5.27
CA THR A 250 -1.14 -17.35 6.04
C THR A 250 -1.73 -17.95 7.33
N GLY A 251 -2.87 -17.43 7.79
CA GLY A 251 -3.61 -17.85 8.99
C GLY A 251 -3.01 -17.37 10.32
N ASP A 252 -3.70 -17.64 11.42
CA ASP A 252 -3.45 -17.00 12.74
C ASP A 252 -2.17 -17.44 13.44
N GLY A 253 -1.63 -18.58 13.02
CA GLY A 253 -0.36 -19.14 13.48
C GLY A 253 0.71 -19.07 12.39
N ALA A 254 0.65 -18.02 11.57
CA ALA A 254 1.62 -17.76 10.53
C ALA A 254 3.04 -17.79 11.09
N SER A 255 3.96 -18.36 10.32
CA SER A 255 5.38 -18.38 10.65
C SER A 255 6.13 -17.44 9.72
N ILE A 256 7.34 -17.05 10.09
CA ILE A 256 8.21 -16.23 9.25
C ILE A 256 8.32 -16.84 7.84
N PHE A 257 8.45 -18.17 7.75
CA PHE A 257 8.52 -18.84 6.45
C PHE A 257 7.25 -18.68 5.60
N ALA A 258 6.06 -18.69 6.19
CA ALA A 258 4.82 -18.46 5.45
C ALA A 258 4.75 -17.03 4.88
N ALA A 259 5.27 -16.04 5.62
CA ALA A 259 5.38 -14.66 5.15
C ALA A 259 6.41 -14.53 4.01
N VAL A 260 7.56 -15.20 4.15
CA VAL A 260 8.58 -15.27 3.09
C VAL A 260 7.99 -15.81 1.79
N GLU A 261 7.25 -16.92 1.84
CA GLU A 261 6.58 -17.51 0.66
C GLU A 261 5.52 -16.58 0.05
N GLY A 262 4.88 -15.73 0.86
CA GLY A 262 3.94 -14.71 0.37
C GLY A 262 4.63 -13.57 -0.34
N LEU A 263 5.77 -13.12 0.19
CA LEU A 263 6.59 -12.08 -0.45
C LEU A 263 7.30 -12.61 -1.70
N GLU A 264 7.74 -13.87 -1.72
CA GLU A 264 8.27 -14.51 -2.95
C GLU A 264 7.20 -14.60 -4.04
N TRP A 265 5.99 -15.03 -3.68
CA TRP A 265 4.87 -15.05 -4.62
C TRP A 265 4.59 -13.64 -5.16
N THR A 266 4.55 -12.65 -4.27
CA THR A 266 4.31 -11.24 -4.64
C THR A 266 5.41 -10.75 -5.57
N TYR A 267 6.68 -11.04 -5.27
CA TYR A 267 7.81 -10.67 -6.11
C TYR A 267 7.69 -11.28 -7.50
N GLN A 268 7.34 -12.56 -7.60
CA GLN A 268 7.17 -13.24 -8.89
C GLN A 268 6.05 -12.64 -9.75
N HIS A 269 4.92 -12.27 -9.14
CA HIS A 269 3.73 -11.78 -9.84
C HIS A 269 3.67 -10.25 -9.98
N SER A 270 4.66 -9.53 -9.46
CA SER A 270 4.79 -8.07 -9.62
C SER A 270 5.94 -7.65 -10.55
N ARG A 271 6.71 -8.61 -11.09
CA ARG A 271 7.88 -8.30 -11.92
C ARG A 271 7.51 -7.44 -13.13
N PRO A 272 8.29 -6.40 -13.47
CA PRO A 272 8.07 -5.60 -14.66
C PRO A 272 7.98 -6.48 -15.92
N GLY A 273 6.86 -6.35 -16.65
CA GLY A 273 6.55 -7.16 -17.84
C GLY A 273 5.93 -8.53 -17.58
N LEU A 274 5.81 -8.97 -16.32
CA LEU A 274 5.14 -10.19 -15.86
C LEU A 274 4.19 -9.90 -14.69
N ASN A 275 3.59 -8.71 -14.66
CA ASN A 275 2.68 -8.26 -13.61
C ASN A 275 1.22 -8.36 -14.09
N GLU A 276 0.69 -9.58 -14.14
CA GLU A 276 -0.65 -9.85 -14.70
C GLU A 276 -1.79 -9.24 -13.87
N TYR A 277 -1.54 -9.08 -12.57
CA TYR A 277 -2.49 -8.53 -11.61
C TYR A 277 -2.30 -7.03 -11.39
N ASN A 278 -1.33 -6.38 -12.03
CA ASN A 278 -0.89 -5.02 -11.72
C ASN A 278 -0.70 -4.76 -10.21
N ILE A 279 -0.01 -5.67 -9.52
CA ILE A 279 0.38 -5.53 -8.11
C ILE A 279 1.35 -4.37 -7.98
N ARG A 280 0.98 -3.41 -7.13
CA ARG A 280 1.77 -2.19 -6.86
C ARG A 280 2.09 -2.01 -5.39
N VAL A 281 1.32 -2.64 -4.50
CA VAL A 281 1.46 -2.51 -3.05
C VAL A 281 1.37 -3.87 -2.39
N VAL A 282 2.14 -4.08 -1.33
CA VAL A 282 1.91 -5.17 -0.37
C VAL A 282 1.80 -4.58 1.03
N SER A 283 0.69 -4.88 1.71
CA SER A 283 0.41 -4.44 3.07
C SER A 283 0.63 -5.60 4.04
N ASN A 284 1.38 -5.35 5.12
CA ASN A 284 1.80 -6.37 6.07
C ASN A 284 1.50 -5.91 7.51
N SER A 285 0.41 -6.43 8.07
CA SER A 285 -0.08 -6.09 9.41
C SER A 285 0.33 -7.12 10.48
N TRP A 286 1.56 -7.63 10.36
CA TRP A 286 2.15 -8.65 11.22
C TRP A 286 3.63 -8.37 11.46
N GLY A 287 4.20 -9.03 12.45
CA GLY A 287 5.63 -8.93 12.69
C GLY A 287 6.13 -9.52 13.99
N THR A 288 7.35 -9.15 14.34
CA THR A 288 8.02 -9.45 15.61
C THR A 288 8.77 -8.22 16.08
N ASN A 289 9.05 -8.10 17.38
CA ASN A 289 9.78 -6.95 17.92
C ASN A 289 11.30 -7.14 17.84
N GLY A 290 12.02 -6.07 17.52
CA GLY A 290 13.49 -6.05 17.47
C GLY A 290 14.04 -5.14 16.38
N ASP A 291 15.36 -5.13 16.23
CA ASP A 291 16.02 -4.42 15.11
C ASP A 291 16.05 -5.31 13.87
N TYR A 292 16.04 -4.71 12.68
CA TYR A 292 16.09 -5.48 11.44
C TYR A 292 17.45 -6.16 11.27
N ASN A 293 17.50 -7.25 10.48
CA ASN A 293 18.77 -7.83 10.04
C ASN A 293 18.79 -7.85 8.51
N PRO A 294 19.78 -7.21 7.87
CA PRO A 294 19.87 -7.11 6.40
C PRO A 294 20.03 -8.45 5.69
N SER A 295 20.29 -9.54 6.42
CA SER A 295 20.43 -10.89 5.86
C SER A 295 19.17 -11.74 6.01
N ASN A 296 18.16 -11.29 6.76
CA ASN A 296 16.91 -12.03 6.93
C ASN A 296 16.11 -12.07 5.63
N ALA A 297 15.36 -13.16 5.42
CA ALA A 297 14.66 -13.40 4.16
C ALA A 297 13.60 -12.34 3.87
N VAL A 298 12.80 -11.96 4.87
CA VAL A 298 11.77 -10.90 4.72
C VAL A 298 12.40 -9.57 4.34
N THR A 299 13.49 -9.16 5.00
CA THR A 299 14.20 -7.91 4.69
C THR A 299 14.72 -7.90 3.26
N LEU A 300 15.39 -8.97 2.82
CA LEU A 300 15.89 -9.09 1.45
C LEU A 300 14.75 -9.04 0.41
N LEU A 301 13.63 -9.70 0.67
CA LEU A 301 12.47 -9.68 -0.24
C LEU A 301 11.80 -8.32 -0.29
N THR A 302 11.70 -7.61 0.84
CA THR A 302 11.22 -6.23 0.88
C THR A 302 12.08 -5.32 0.01
N ASP A 303 13.40 -5.39 0.16
CA ASP A 303 14.33 -4.61 -0.65
C ASP A 303 14.20 -4.93 -2.15
N MET A 304 14.06 -6.21 -2.49
CA MET A 304 13.87 -6.67 -3.87
C MET A 304 12.53 -6.21 -4.47
N LEU A 305 11.44 -6.26 -3.70
CA LEU A 305 10.12 -5.78 -4.13
C LEU A 305 10.14 -4.27 -4.40
N THR A 306 10.70 -3.49 -3.48
CA THR A 306 10.82 -2.04 -3.61
C THR A 306 11.72 -1.67 -4.79
N TYR A 307 12.94 -2.24 -4.86
CA TYR A 307 13.94 -1.83 -5.84
C TYR A 307 13.74 -2.43 -7.24
N ASP A 308 13.50 -3.73 -7.36
CA ASP A 308 13.43 -4.40 -8.67
C ASP A 308 12.04 -4.24 -9.32
N ASN A 309 10.98 -4.24 -8.50
CA ASN A 309 9.60 -4.27 -8.99
C ASN A 309 8.85 -2.95 -8.82
N GLY A 310 9.37 -2.00 -8.03
CA GLY A 310 8.66 -0.74 -7.73
C GLY A 310 7.34 -0.98 -6.98
N VAL A 311 7.33 -1.98 -6.10
CA VAL A 311 6.21 -2.28 -5.21
C VAL A 311 6.43 -1.54 -3.90
N ALA A 312 5.44 -0.77 -3.44
CA ALA A 312 5.48 -0.18 -2.11
C ALA A 312 5.19 -1.24 -1.05
N VAL A 313 6.14 -1.48 -0.14
CA VAL A 313 6.04 -2.47 0.92
C VAL A 313 5.76 -1.77 2.24
N ILE A 314 4.60 -2.04 2.85
CA ILE A 314 4.12 -1.29 4.01
C ILE A 314 3.99 -2.24 5.20
N PHE A 315 4.50 -1.84 6.36
CA PHE A 315 4.51 -2.62 7.59
C PHE A 315 3.96 -1.84 8.79
N ALA A 316 3.23 -2.56 9.64
CA ALA A 316 2.82 -2.06 10.95
C ALA A 316 4.03 -1.88 11.89
N ALA A 317 4.08 -0.76 12.63
CA ALA A 317 5.18 -0.48 13.56
C ALA A 317 5.23 -1.39 14.81
N SER A 318 4.18 -2.18 15.09
CA SER A 318 3.91 -2.99 16.32
C SER A 318 3.02 -2.30 17.37
N ASN A 319 2.42 -3.09 18.26
CA ASN A 319 1.49 -2.66 19.33
C ASN A 319 2.11 -2.77 20.75
N SER A 320 3.43 -2.68 20.85
CA SER A 320 4.15 -2.91 22.11
C SER A 320 4.42 -1.62 22.91
N GLY A 321 3.89 -0.49 22.45
CA GLY A 321 4.08 0.83 23.06
C GLY A 321 5.55 1.19 23.15
N GLY A 322 5.90 1.97 24.16
CA GLY A 322 7.27 2.41 24.39
C GLY A 322 7.33 3.83 24.93
N ASN A 323 8.53 4.32 25.16
CA ASN A 323 8.76 5.70 25.55
C ASN A 323 9.94 6.35 24.80
N GLY A 324 10.58 5.63 23.87
CA GLY A 324 11.75 6.09 23.14
C GLY A 324 13.08 5.83 23.87
N GLU A 325 13.07 5.35 25.11
CA GLU A 325 14.25 5.00 25.90
C GLU A 325 14.62 3.51 25.80
N GLU A 326 14.12 2.80 24.79
CA GLU A 326 14.40 1.40 24.52
C GLU A 326 15.91 1.14 24.31
N SER A 327 16.28 -0.12 24.05
CA SER A 327 17.66 -0.50 23.75
C SER A 327 17.67 -1.70 22.80
N GLU A 328 18.84 -2.08 22.30
CA GLU A 328 19.02 -3.26 21.43
C GLU A 328 18.35 -4.54 21.98
N ASP A 329 18.34 -4.73 23.31
CA ASP A 329 17.75 -5.91 23.95
C ASP A 329 16.22 -5.80 24.26
N ASP A 330 15.60 -4.62 24.08
CA ASP A 330 14.17 -4.35 24.37
C ASP A 330 13.56 -3.40 23.31
N LEU A 331 14.02 -3.50 22.06
CA LEU A 331 13.42 -2.73 20.97
C LEU A 331 12.05 -3.32 20.65
N ARG A 332 11.04 -2.46 20.61
CA ARG A 332 9.62 -2.84 20.53
C ARG A 332 8.99 -2.57 19.17
N THR A 333 9.74 -1.96 18.26
CA THR A 333 9.29 -1.76 16.89
C THR A 333 9.41 -3.06 16.11
N ASN A 334 8.57 -3.18 15.07
CA ASN A 334 8.57 -4.34 14.21
C ASN A 334 9.90 -4.44 13.43
N VAL A 335 10.58 -5.58 13.55
CA VAL A 335 11.83 -5.92 12.85
C VAL A 335 11.72 -5.64 11.35
N TYR A 336 10.56 -5.94 10.76
CA TYR A 336 10.35 -5.79 9.32
C TYR A 336 10.03 -4.35 8.92
N ALA A 337 9.34 -3.60 9.78
CA ALA A 337 9.07 -2.18 9.55
C ALA A 337 10.32 -1.32 9.66
N ASN A 338 11.33 -1.74 10.44
CA ASN A 338 12.64 -1.09 10.51
C ASN A 338 13.53 -1.37 9.27
N THR A 339 13.03 -2.10 8.27
CA THR A 339 13.75 -2.32 7.00
C THR A 339 13.74 -1.02 6.20
N PRO A 340 14.87 -0.51 5.70
CA PRO A 340 14.90 0.85 5.14
C PRO A 340 14.14 1.03 3.83
N SER A 341 13.86 -0.06 3.11
CA SER A 341 13.01 -0.02 1.89
C SER A 341 11.51 -0.22 2.20
N ALA A 342 11.12 -0.28 3.47
CA ALA A 342 9.76 -0.51 3.94
C ALA A 342 9.16 0.75 4.55
N ILE A 343 7.86 0.93 4.39
CA ILE A 343 7.12 2.05 4.98
C ILE A 343 6.49 1.61 6.31
N SER A 344 6.98 2.15 7.41
CA SER A 344 6.65 1.86 8.82
C SER A 344 5.55 2.78 9.37
N ILE A 345 4.42 2.18 9.79
CA ILE A 345 3.22 2.94 10.12
C ILE A 345 2.87 2.90 11.62
N ALA A 346 2.80 4.08 12.24
CA ALA A 346 2.31 4.30 13.59
C ALA A 346 0.78 4.43 13.65
N ALA A 347 0.19 4.07 14.80
CA ALA A 347 -1.25 4.14 15.03
C ALA A 347 -1.66 5.41 15.79
N LEU A 348 -2.55 6.19 15.18
CA LEU A 348 -3.18 7.37 15.74
C LEU A 348 -4.59 7.07 16.27
N THR A 349 -5.13 7.98 17.08
CA THR A 349 -6.53 7.95 17.52
C THR A 349 -7.48 8.00 16.32
N HIS A 350 -8.74 7.60 16.51
CA HIS A 350 -9.77 7.58 15.44
C HIS A 350 -9.87 8.91 14.69
N ASP A 351 -9.78 10.03 15.41
CA ASP A 351 -9.83 11.40 14.88
C ASP A 351 -8.47 11.94 14.40
N GLY A 352 -7.40 11.14 14.47
CA GLY A 352 -6.03 11.54 14.09
C GLY A 352 -5.40 12.60 15.00
N SER A 353 -5.96 12.88 16.18
CA SER A 353 -5.50 13.96 17.06
C SER A 353 -4.31 13.60 17.95
N ALA A 354 -4.05 12.32 18.18
CA ALA A 354 -2.93 11.87 18.99
C ALA A 354 -2.39 10.49 18.57
N ILE A 355 -1.14 10.20 18.94
CA ILE A 355 -0.63 8.83 18.91
C ILE A 355 -1.32 7.98 19.96
N THR A 356 -1.63 6.72 19.61
CA THR A 356 -2.19 5.77 20.56
C THR A 356 -1.16 5.27 21.56
N SER A 357 -1.63 4.87 22.74
CA SER A 357 -0.81 4.26 23.78
C SER A 357 -0.04 3.02 23.32
N PHE A 358 -0.70 2.15 22.55
CA PHE A 358 -0.14 0.87 22.10
C PHE A 358 0.82 1.00 20.91
N SER A 359 0.77 2.08 20.11
CA SER A 359 1.68 2.22 18.97
C SER A 359 3.13 2.12 19.42
N SER A 360 3.88 1.18 18.85
CA SER A 360 5.31 1.07 19.13
C SER A 360 6.03 2.35 18.74
N ARG A 361 7.02 2.72 19.54
CA ARG A 361 7.83 3.93 19.36
C ARG A 361 9.26 3.50 19.07
N GLY A 362 9.90 4.17 18.11
CA GLY A 362 11.28 3.96 17.76
C GLY A 362 12.23 4.33 18.89
N TRP A 363 13.43 3.76 18.86
CA TRP A 363 14.46 4.11 19.82
C TRP A 363 14.98 5.51 19.50
N THR A 364 14.83 6.46 20.42
CA THR A 364 15.22 7.87 20.24
C THR A 364 16.66 8.09 19.76
N THR A 365 17.54 7.11 19.94
CA THR A 365 18.95 7.21 19.52
C THR A 365 19.27 6.53 18.19
N GLN A 366 18.24 6.08 17.46
CA GLN A 366 18.36 5.23 16.28
C GLN A 366 17.20 5.52 15.30
N GLN A 367 17.41 6.49 14.40
CA GLN A 367 16.35 7.02 13.52
C GLN A 367 15.70 5.99 12.60
N HIS A 368 16.45 5.01 12.09
CA HIS A 368 15.87 3.96 11.24
C HIS A 368 14.85 3.05 11.93
N THR A 369 14.69 3.18 13.25
CA THR A 369 13.64 2.46 14.00
C THR A 369 12.40 3.31 14.21
N TRP A 370 12.41 4.56 13.77
CA TRP A 370 11.28 5.47 13.91
C TRP A 370 10.23 5.07 12.86
N PRO A 371 8.94 5.14 13.18
CA PRO A 371 7.92 5.06 12.16
C PRO A 371 8.08 6.22 11.18
N ASP A 372 7.72 6.03 9.91
CA ASP A 372 7.83 7.09 8.90
C ASP A 372 6.60 8.01 8.98
N LEU A 373 5.42 7.42 9.24
CA LEU A 373 4.13 8.10 9.17
C LEU A 373 3.14 7.59 10.23
N GLY A 374 2.08 8.37 10.47
CA GLY A 374 0.93 7.97 11.28
C GLY A 374 -0.38 7.97 10.49
N ALA A 375 -1.23 6.98 10.77
CA ALA A 375 -2.61 6.92 10.27
C ALA A 375 -3.57 6.48 11.39
N PRO A 376 -4.89 6.71 11.25
CA PRO A 376 -5.87 6.24 12.24
C PRO A 376 -5.78 4.74 12.47
N GLY A 377 -5.60 4.33 13.72
CA GLY A 377 -5.45 2.93 14.12
C GLY A 377 -6.24 2.55 15.37
N ARG A 378 -7.02 3.46 15.95
CA ARG A 378 -7.93 3.15 17.07
C ARG A 378 -9.38 3.16 16.59
N ASP A 379 -10.12 2.16 17.01
CA ASP A 379 -11.55 1.99 16.78
C ASP A 379 -11.91 2.12 15.28
N ILE A 380 -11.16 1.39 14.45
CA ILE A 380 -11.32 1.42 13.00
C ILE A 380 -12.39 0.41 12.61
N TRP A 381 -13.45 0.91 12.00
CA TRP A 381 -14.54 0.10 11.46
C TRP A 381 -14.19 -0.38 10.07
N ALA A 382 -14.13 -1.69 9.84
CA ALA A 382 -13.98 -2.24 8.50
C ALA A 382 -14.65 -3.61 8.43
N THR A 383 -14.52 -4.27 7.29
CA THR A 383 -15.21 -5.52 6.98
C THR A 383 -14.88 -6.60 8.01
N SER A 384 -15.92 -7.28 8.48
CA SER A 384 -15.83 -8.41 9.39
C SER A 384 -15.87 -9.70 8.58
N PRO A 385 -15.01 -10.69 8.87
CA PRO A 385 -15.24 -12.03 8.36
C PRO A 385 -16.54 -12.61 8.93
N ARG A 386 -17.06 -13.65 8.28
CA ARG A 386 -18.15 -14.45 8.84
C ARG A 386 -17.58 -15.71 9.50
N ALA A 387 -17.98 -15.99 10.75
CA ALA A 387 -17.69 -17.23 11.49
C ALA A 387 -16.22 -17.56 11.82
N THR A 388 -15.41 -16.56 12.18
CA THR A 388 -14.01 -16.75 12.63
C THR A 388 -13.81 -16.55 14.15
N ALA A 389 -12.59 -16.69 14.66
CA ALA A 389 -12.29 -16.49 16.08
C ALA A 389 -12.50 -15.03 16.55
N ILE A 390 -12.29 -14.03 15.68
CA ILE A 390 -12.62 -12.64 15.99
C ILE A 390 -14.14 -12.47 16.10
N ASP A 391 -14.95 -13.08 15.22
CA ASP A 391 -16.42 -13.12 15.30
C ASP A 391 -16.93 -13.65 16.67
N ALA A 392 -16.24 -14.64 17.26
CA ALA A 392 -16.56 -15.14 18.60
C ALA A 392 -16.24 -14.15 19.76
N SER A 393 -15.39 -13.15 19.53
CA SER A 393 -15.00 -12.13 20.51
C SER A 393 -15.67 -10.76 20.29
N THR A 394 -16.13 -10.47 19.07
CA THR A 394 -16.72 -9.18 18.66
C THR A 394 -18.22 -9.23 18.35
N THR A 395 -18.88 -10.40 18.43
CA THR A 395 -20.35 -10.57 18.36
C THR A 395 -21.16 -9.70 19.34
N ALA A 396 -20.49 -9.00 20.26
CA ALA A 396 -21.06 -8.00 21.16
C ALA A 396 -21.37 -6.63 20.50
N GLN A 397 -20.77 -6.30 19.33
CA GLN A 397 -20.91 -4.98 18.68
C GLN A 397 -22.20 -4.80 17.88
N GLY A 398 -22.88 -5.90 17.53
CA GLY A 398 -24.22 -5.87 16.93
C GLY A 398 -24.27 -5.75 15.40
N ASP A 399 -23.13 -5.63 14.73
CA ASP A 399 -22.95 -5.71 13.27
C ASP A 399 -22.12 -6.96 12.91
N MET A 400 -22.45 -7.64 11.81
CA MET A 400 -21.75 -8.86 11.36
C MET A 400 -21.08 -8.72 10.00
N TYR A 401 -21.29 -7.59 9.31
CA TYR A 401 -20.53 -7.21 8.12
C TYR A 401 -19.39 -6.28 8.47
N TYR A 402 -19.50 -5.54 9.57
CA TYR A 402 -18.43 -4.64 9.99
C TYR A 402 -18.14 -4.76 11.48
N MET A 403 -16.88 -4.53 11.84
CA MET A 403 -16.47 -4.47 13.24
C MET A 403 -15.41 -3.41 13.46
N SER A 404 -15.34 -2.93 14.69
CA SER A 404 -14.29 -2.04 15.18
C SER A 404 -13.18 -2.81 15.89
N ILE A 405 -11.95 -2.65 15.39
CA ILE A 405 -10.72 -3.12 16.04
C ILE A 405 -9.65 -2.01 16.03
N SER A 406 -8.69 -2.14 16.94
CA SER A 406 -7.60 -1.18 17.12
C SER A 406 -6.23 -1.83 16.92
N GLY A 407 -5.28 -1.12 16.32
CA GLY A 407 -3.92 -1.58 16.15
C GLY A 407 -3.15 -0.78 15.10
N THR A 408 -1.82 -0.88 15.13
CA THR A 408 -0.98 -0.51 13.98
C THR A 408 -1.35 -1.31 12.74
N SER A 409 -1.91 -2.52 12.92
CA SER A 409 -2.52 -3.29 11.84
C SER A 409 -3.70 -2.61 11.13
N MET A 410 -4.36 -1.63 11.75
CA MET A 410 -5.47 -0.89 11.13
C MET A 410 -4.99 0.44 10.53
N ALA A 411 -3.92 1.02 11.08
CA ALA A 411 -3.27 2.20 10.49
C ALA A 411 -2.54 1.84 9.18
N THR A 412 -1.85 0.70 9.15
CA THR A 412 -1.11 0.18 7.99
C THR A 412 -1.94 0.09 6.71
N PRO A 413 -3.15 -0.52 6.71
CA PRO A 413 -3.98 -0.61 5.52
C PRO A 413 -4.60 0.73 5.07
N HIS A 414 -4.70 1.75 5.93
CA HIS A 414 -5.01 3.10 5.43
C HIS A 414 -3.91 3.55 4.47
N ILE A 415 -2.64 3.43 4.88
CA ILE A 415 -1.50 3.76 4.00
C ILE A 415 -1.41 2.79 2.82
N GLY A 416 -1.77 1.51 3.01
CA GLY A 416 -1.92 0.54 1.91
C GLY A 416 -2.88 1.00 0.82
N GLY A 417 -4.06 1.49 1.21
CA GLY A 417 -5.02 2.09 0.29
C GLY A 417 -4.47 3.37 -0.34
N ILE A 418 -3.91 4.29 0.44
CA ILE A 418 -3.35 5.55 -0.08
C ILE A 418 -2.25 5.27 -1.10
N ALA A 419 -1.28 4.40 -0.79
CA ALA A 419 -0.20 4.01 -1.70
C ALA A 419 -0.76 3.42 -3.00
N THR A 420 -1.80 2.58 -2.90
CA THR A 420 -2.45 1.98 -4.08
C THR A 420 -3.13 3.05 -4.93
N LEU A 421 -3.78 4.02 -4.29
CA LEU A 421 -4.39 5.17 -4.94
C LEU A 421 -3.33 6.04 -5.66
N LEU A 422 -2.21 6.32 -5.00
CA LEU A 422 -1.10 7.07 -5.61
C LEU A 422 -0.49 6.33 -6.79
N LEU A 423 -0.32 5.01 -6.70
CA LEU A 423 0.29 4.19 -7.76
C LEU A 423 -0.65 3.91 -8.93
N ALA A 424 -1.98 3.95 -8.71
CA ALA A 424 -2.98 3.99 -9.77
C ALA A 424 -2.92 5.30 -10.53
N ALA A 425 -2.87 6.41 -9.79
CA ALA A 425 -2.83 7.76 -10.35
C ALA A 425 -1.48 8.09 -11.01
N ALA A 426 -0.36 7.60 -10.47
CA ALA A 426 0.99 7.88 -10.91
C ALA A 426 1.78 6.57 -11.11
N PRO A 427 1.53 5.83 -12.21
CA PRO A 427 2.15 4.53 -12.42
C PRO A 427 3.67 4.56 -12.60
N SER A 428 4.28 5.73 -12.88
CA SER A 428 5.74 5.88 -13.00
C SER A 428 6.49 5.89 -11.65
N LEU A 429 5.79 5.91 -10.52
CA LEU A 429 6.45 5.87 -9.20
C LEU A 429 7.14 4.52 -8.96
N GLY A 430 8.31 4.58 -8.32
CA GLY A 430 9.11 3.41 -7.93
C GLY A 430 10.15 3.73 -6.86
N ALA A 431 11.26 2.98 -6.79
CA ALA A 431 12.36 3.28 -5.88
C ALA A 431 13.13 4.54 -6.33
N ALA A 432 13.30 5.51 -5.43
CA ALA A 432 14.03 6.74 -5.68
C ALA A 432 15.54 6.47 -5.72
N ASP A 433 16.21 6.81 -6.82
CA ASP A 433 17.67 6.70 -6.94
C ASP A 433 18.43 7.94 -6.44
N TYR A 434 17.68 8.97 -6.03
CA TYR A 434 18.16 10.26 -5.55
C TYR A 434 17.82 10.53 -4.08
N GLN A 435 17.10 9.61 -3.43
CA GLN A 435 16.69 9.68 -2.02
C GLN A 435 17.09 8.39 -1.30
N ILE A 436 17.56 8.54 -0.08
CA ILE A 436 18.00 7.44 0.80
C ILE A 436 17.32 7.63 2.15
N GLU A 437 17.10 6.52 2.84
CA GLU A 437 16.32 6.51 4.07
C GLU A 437 16.99 7.27 5.23
N ASP A 438 16.17 7.83 6.11
CA ASP A 438 16.57 8.65 7.25
C ASP A 438 17.35 7.80 8.27
N HIS A 439 18.68 7.84 8.13
CA HIS A 439 19.61 7.07 8.95
C HIS A 439 20.70 7.94 9.57
N ASP A 440 20.90 7.72 10.86
CA ASP A 440 21.97 8.31 11.66
C ASP A 440 23.33 7.63 11.36
N GLU A 441 24.18 8.26 10.54
CA GLU A 441 25.56 7.79 10.30
C GLU A 441 26.58 8.52 11.20
N GLY A 442 27.32 7.76 12.02
CA GLY A 442 28.43 8.29 12.83
C GLY A 442 28.01 8.91 14.16
N GLU A 443 27.81 10.23 14.22
CA GLU A 443 27.27 10.90 15.43
C GLU A 443 25.76 11.02 15.30
N SER A 444 25.02 10.70 16.37
CA SER A 444 23.56 10.80 16.32
C SER A 444 23.12 12.24 16.20
N LEU A 445 22.10 12.46 15.37
CA LEU A 445 21.52 13.77 15.18
C LEU A 445 20.61 14.18 16.36
N TYR A 446 20.28 13.23 17.27
CA TYR A 446 19.39 13.44 18.41
C TYR A 446 20.11 13.66 19.75
N PHE A 447 21.22 12.98 20.02
CA PHE A 447 21.91 13.05 21.32
C PHE A 447 23.42 13.13 21.15
N ASN A 448 24.09 13.72 22.14
CA ASN A 448 25.53 14.00 22.11
C ASN A 448 26.36 12.71 22.28
N GLY A 449 26.44 11.90 21.22
CA GLY A 449 27.12 10.62 21.18
C GLY A 449 27.14 9.98 19.78
N THR A 450 27.79 8.82 19.69
CA THR A 450 27.79 8.00 18.47
C THR A 450 26.39 7.43 18.26
N ALA A 451 25.90 7.49 17.02
CA ALA A 451 24.71 6.79 16.60
C ALA A 451 24.84 5.29 16.91
N LYS A 452 23.72 4.67 17.28
CA LYS A 452 23.67 3.29 17.75
C LYS A 452 22.96 2.40 16.74
N GLY A 453 23.11 1.09 16.89
CA GLY A 453 22.53 0.09 16.01
C GLY A 453 23.41 -0.24 14.81
N ILE A 454 22.79 -0.80 13.78
CA ILE A 454 23.45 -1.24 12.56
C ILE A 454 23.94 -0.02 11.77
N GLN A 455 25.26 0.05 11.55
CA GLN A 455 25.90 1.07 10.72
C GLN A 455 26.66 0.42 9.58
N PHE A 456 26.43 0.93 8.36
CA PHE A 456 27.15 0.51 7.17
C PHE A 456 27.98 1.66 6.61
N GLU A 457 29.28 1.43 6.41
CA GLU A 457 30.17 2.44 5.81
C GLU A 457 29.75 2.86 4.39
N ASN A 458 28.92 2.06 3.72
CA ASN A 458 28.42 2.31 2.38
C ASN A 458 26.90 2.55 2.32
N TRP A 459 26.24 2.93 3.43
CA TRP A 459 24.78 3.14 3.50
C TRP A 459 24.21 3.90 2.30
N ARG A 460 24.83 5.03 1.95
CA ARG A 460 24.39 5.94 0.88
C ARG A 460 24.53 5.39 -0.55
N GLU A 461 25.13 4.22 -0.73
CA GLU A 461 25.37 3.61 -2.04
C GLU A 461 24.63 2.28 -2.23
N ARG A 462 23.89 1.81 -1.22
CA ARG A 462 23.16 0.55 -1.24
C ARG A 462 21.80 0.69 -1.96
N ASN A 463 21.26 -0.41 -2.44
CA ASN A 463 19.93 -0.41 -3.07
C ASN A 463 18.84 -0.50 -2.00
N GLU A 464 19.09 -1.31 -0.97
CA GLU A 464 18.27 -1.54 0.23
C GLU A 464 18.20 -0.35 1.20
N SER A 465 18.78 0.80 0.84
CA SER A 465 18.62 2.05 1.59
C SER A 465 17.84 3.08 0.79
N ARG A 466 17.32 2.72 -0.39
CA ARG A 466 16.55 3.61 -1.25
C ARG A 466 15.09 3.62 -0.81
N VAL A 467 14.56 4.82 -0.72
CA VAL A 467 13.18 5.10 -0.35
C VAL A 467 12.28 4.90 -1.55
N HIS A 468 11.10 4.30 -1.34
CA HIS A 468 10.10 4.28 -2.41
C HIS A 468 9.53 5.69 -2.60
N GLU A 469 9.33 6.18 -3.82
CA GLU A 469 8.85 7.56 -4.05
C GLU A 469 7.48 7.84 -3.39
N VAL A 470 6.69 6.80 -3.15
CA VAL A 470 5.45 6.85 -2.36
C VAL A 470 5.72 7.29 -0.93
N GLU A 471 6.71 6.69 -0.26
CA GLU A 471 7.12 7.06 1.09
C GLU A 471 7.55 8.52 1.15
N LEU A 472 8.49 8.91 0.29
CA LEU A 472 8.95 10.30 0.19
C LEU A 472 7.79 11.30 -0.06
N ILE A 473 6.85 10.97 -0.96
CA ILE A 473 5.67 11.80 -1.22
C ILE A 473 4.85 11.95 0.05
N LEU A 474 4.56 10.85 0.75
CA LEU A 474 3.75 10.87 1.96
C LEU A 474 4.41 11.66 3.09
N GLU A 475 5.72 11.51 3.29
CA GLU A 475 6.50 12.30 4.24
C GLU A 475 6.50 13.80 3.93
N LEU A 476 6.57 14.15 2.65
CA LEU A 476 6.57 15.55 2.20
C LEU A 476 5.21 16.23 2.30
N THR A 477 4.12 15.46 2.33
CA THR A 477 2.75 16.01 2.38
C THR A 477 2.06 15.83 3.72
N SER A 478 2.59 14.99 4.63
CA SER A 478 2.03 14.75 5.96
C SER A 478 2.02 16.00 6.87
N ASN A 479 1.30 15.90 7.98
CA ASN A 479 1.12 16.96 8.96
C ASN A 479 1.58 16.56 10.37
N TYR A 480 2.85 16.81 10.65
CA TYR A 480 3.43 16.65 11.99
C TYR A 480 2.88 17.64 13.02
N ASP A 481 2.56 18.87 12.62
CA ASP A 481 2.20 19.94 13.56
C ASP A 481 0.91 19.66 14.34
N LEU A 482 -0.02 18.87 13.78
CA LEU A 482 -1.21 18.40 14.47
C LEU A 482 -0.90 17.47 15.65
N LEU A 483 0.21 16.74 15.56
CA LEU A 483 0.63 15.70 16.52
C LEU A 483 1.79 16.16 17.41
N ARG A 484 2.20 17.42 17.28
CA ARG A 484 3.28 17.99 18.09
C ARG A 484 2.89 17.95 19.56
N ASN A 485 3.61 17.16 20.35
CA ASN A 485 3.31 16.90 21.76
C ASN A 485 1.92 16.29 22.01
N SER A 486 1.36 15.55 21.04
CA SER A 486 0.10 14.85 21.24
C SER A 486 0.32 13.53 21.99
N CYS A 487 -0.49 13.25 23.00
CA CYS A 487 -0.61 11.93 23.63
C CYS A 487 -2.07 11.64 23.91
N GLU A 488 -2.37 10.36 24.00
CA GLU A 488 -3.68 9.86 24.35
C GLU A 488 -4.08 10.24 25.79
N GLU A 489 -5.24 10.90 25.94
CA GLU A 489 -5.72 11.34 27.25
C GLU A 489 -5.99 10.15 28.18
N GLY A 490 -5.49 10.23 29.42
CA GLY A 490 -5.76 9.23 30.45
C GLY A 490 -4.85 8.01 30.43
N ASN A 491 -3.81 7.97 29.59
CA ASN A 491 -2.78 6.94 29.65
C ASN A 491 -1.58 7.36 30.51
N ASP A 492 -1.36 6.65 31.63
CA ASP A 492 -0.23 6.89 32.53
C ASP A 492 1.12 6.43 31.94
N ASP A 493 1.11 5.52 30.97
CA ASP A 493 2.31 4.95 30.32
C ASP A 493 2.82 5.81 29.14
N ASP A 494 2.02 6.77 28.64
CA ASP A 494 2.39 7.76 27.61
C ASP A 494 2.39 9.16 28.20
N ALA A 495 3.20 9.34 29.24
CA ALA A 495 3.37 10.65 29.83
C ALA A 495 4.09 11.54 28.80
N CYS A 496 3.34 12.37 28.08
CA CYS A 496 3.75 13.44 27.16
C CYS A 496 4.87 14.39 27.66
N ASN A 497 5.41 14.16 28.85
CA ASN A 497 6.44 14.93 29.52
C ASN A 497 7.86 14.69 28.97
N ASN A 498 8.06 13.65 28.16
CA ASN A 498 9.35 13.28 27.58
C ASN A 498 9.49 13.76 26.12
N ILE A 499 8.47 14.42 25.56
CA ILE A 499 8.50 14.94 24.19
C ILE A 499 9.23 16.30 24.18
N PRO A 500 10.28 16.45 23.36
CA PRO A 500 11.02 17.69 23.20
C PRO A 500 10.11 18.82 22.70
N GLU A 501 10.37 20.04 23.18
CA GLU A 501 9.64 21.22 22.73
C GLU A 501 9.85 21.46 21.22
N ASP A 502 11.06 21.20 20.72
CA ASP A 502 11.45 21.29 19.32
C ASP A 502 11.45 19.89 18.67
N CYS A 503 10.81 19.77 17.50
CA CYS A 503 10.86 18.56 16.69
C CYS A 503 12.27 18.34 16.13
N TYR A 504 12.60 17.11 15.74
CA TYR A 504 13.75 16.88 14.91
C TYR A 504 13.41 17.20 13.45
N VAL A 505 14.34 17.79 12.71
CA VAL A 505 14.17 18.13 11.29
C VAL A 505 15.05 17.19 10.48
N SER A 506 14.43 16.33 9.67
CA SER A 506 15.13 15.43 8.75
C SER A 506 16.09 16.22 7.86
N GLU A 507 17.36 15.78 7.78
CA GLU A 507 18.34 16.40 6.89
C GLU A 507 17.97 16.18 5.41
N ASN A 508 17.23 15.10 5.15
CA ASN A 508 16.83 14.65 3.83
C ASN A 508 15.56 15.38 3.37
N THR A 509 14.52 15.43 4.20
CA THR A 509 13.24 16.06 3.82
C THR A 509 13.10 17.51 4.26
N GLY A 510 13.91 17.95 5.23
CA GLY A 510 13.80 19.29 5.83
C GLY A 510 12.50 19.48 6.65
N ARG A 511 11.81 18.39 7.00
CA ARG A 511 10.53 18.43 7.74
C ARG A 511 10.67 17.89 9.15
N CYS A 512 9.76 18.31 10.03
CA CYS A 512 9.66 17.75 11.37
C CYS A 512 9.30 16.27 11.32
N HIS A 513 10.00 15.45 12.09
CA HIS A 513 9.57 14.11 12.47
C HIS A 513 9.99 13.78 13.90
N ASP A 514 9.46 12.69 14.47
CA ASP A 514 9.95 12.12 15.74
C ASP A 514 9.81 10.60 15.80
N TRP A 515 10.40 9.99 16.83
CA TRP A 515 10.40 8.54 17.04
C TRP A 515 9.04 7.91 17.34
N ARG A 516 7.98 8.72 17.50
CA ARG A 516 6.65 8.25 17.89
C ARG A 516 5.76 8.12 16.67
N VAL A 517 5.71 9.16 15.83
CA VAL A 517 4.76 9.27 14.71
C VAL A 517 5.44 9.54 13.37
N GLY A 518 6.78 9.58 13.33
CA GLY A 518 7.51 9.96 12.13
C GLY A 518 7.14 11.37 11.68
N HIS A 519 6.89 11.51 10.39
CA HIS A 519 6.45 12.74 9.75
C HIS A 519 4.99 13.13 10.06
N GLY A 520 4.26 12.33 10.83
CA GLY A 520 2.94 12.66 11.36
C GLY A 520 1.76 12.15 10.54
N LEU A 521 0.60 12.79 10.67
CA LEU A 521 -0.64 12.34 10.03
C LEU A 521 -0.55 12.51 8.51
N VAL A 522 -0.83 11.43 7.77
CA VAL A 522 -0.88 11.43 6.31
C VAL A 522 -1.96 12.37 5.74
N ASP A 523 -1.70 12.96 4.57
CA ASP A 523 -2.65 13.81 3.82
C ASP A 523 -2.77 13.30 2.36
N THR A 524 -3.80 12.50 2.09
CA THR A 524 -4.01 11.82 0.79
C THR A 524 -4.22 12.82 -0.35
N ASP A 525 -4.95 13.91 -0.11
CA ASP A 525 -5.28 14.91 -1.12
C ASP A 525 -4.01 15.57 -1.69
N LYS A 526 -3.10 15.96 -0.79
CA LYS A 526 -1.82 16.54 -1.17
C LYS A 526 -0.86 15.52 -1.77
N ALA A 527 -0.80 14.32 -1.19
CA ALA A 527 0.04 13.24 -1.70
C ALA A 527 -0.33 12.90 -3.15
N LEU A 528 -1.64 12.85 -3.45
CA LEU A 528 -2.16 12.59 -4.79
C LEU A 528 -1.83 13.71 -5.77
N ALA A 529 -1.99 14.98 -5.37
CA ALA A 529 -1.57 16.12 -6.19
C ALA A 529 -0.07 16.06 -6.52
N LEU A 530 0.77 15.73 -5.54
CA LEU A 530 2.23 15.60 -5.73
C LEU A 530 2.58 14.43 -6.67
N ALA A 531 2.00 13.26 -6.44
CA ALA A 531 2.17 12.08 -7.27
C ALA A 531 1.75 12.35 -8.73
N ARG A 532 0.58 12.97 -8.94
CA ARG A 532 0.09 13.34 -10.27
C ARG A 532 0.94 14.39 -10.95
N THR A 533 1.42 15.38 -10.20
CA THR A 533 2.34 16.39 -10.74
C THR A 533 3.61 15.73 -11.28
N LEU A 534 4.19 14.78 -10.53
CA LEU A 534 5.34 14.01 -10.99
C LEU A 534 5.01 13.14 -12.22
N GLN A 535 3.86 12.47 -12.23
CA GLN A 535 3.45 11.64 -13.36
C GLN A 535 3.33 12.46 -14.65
N VAL A 536 2.69 13.62 -14.60
CA VAL A 536 2.53 14.50 -15.77
C VAL A 536 3.87 15.11 -16.22
N MET A 537 4.78 15.40 -15.28
CA MET A 537 6.13 15.84 -15.63
C MET A 537 6.92 14.74 -16.36
N ARG A 538 6.72 13.48 -15.96
CA ARG A 538 7.37 12.29 -16.54
C ARG A 538 6.77 11.85 -17.87
N ASP A 539 5.46 11.95 -18.01
CA ASP A 539 4.66 11.52 -19.15
C ASP A 539 3.61 12.62 -19.46
N PRO A 540 4.02 13.69 -20.17
CA PRO A 540 3.17 14.84 -20.44
C PRO A 540 2.15 14.60 -21.57
N ASP A 541 2.31 13.56 -22.39
CA ASP A 541 1.37 13.23 -23.46
C ASP A 541 0.37 12.11 -23.08
N GLU A 542 0.51 11.56 -21.87
CA GLU A 542 -0.36 10.56 -21.25
C GLU A 542 -0.48 9.28 -22.09
N ASP A 543 0.58 8.93 -22.84
CA ASP A 543 0.61 7.72 -23.68
C ASP A 543 1.00 6.45 -22.90
N GLY A 544 1.37 6.61 -21.61
CA GLY A 544 1.76 5.57 -20.69
C GLY A 544 3.25 5.24 -20.71
N PHE A 545 4.05 5.92 -21.54
CA PHE A 545 5.49 5.80 -21.58
C PHE A 545 6.15 7.01 -20.91
N VAL A 546 7.14 6.74 -20.05
CA VAL A 546 7.89 7.80 -19.38
C VAL A 546 8.85 8.47 -20.38
N ASP A 547 8.60 9.73 -20.70
CA ASP A 547 9.42 10.59 -21.56
C ASP A 547 10.58 11.24 -20.80
N HIS A 548 10.32 11.67 -19.56
CA HIS A 548 11.25 12.43 -18.72
C HIS A 548 11.59 11.69 -17.41
N PRO A 549 12.31 10.57 -17.47
CA PRO A 549 12.59 9.75 -16.29
C PRO A 549 13.46 10.45 -15.24
N SER A 550 14.12 11.55 -15.58
CA SER A 550 14.93 12.33 -14.64
C SER A 550 14.14 13.31 -13.77
N ALA A 551 12.86 13.52 -14.04
CA ALA A 551 12.01 14.32 -13.16
C ALA A 551 11.86 13.61 -11.81
N THR A 552 12.05 14.35 -10.73
CA THR A 552 12.05 13.82 -9.36
C THR A 552 10.86 14.35 -8.56
N VAL A 553 10.55 13.70 -7.43
CA VAL A 553 9.55 14.20 -6.47
C VAL A 553 9.85 15.65 -6.05
N TRP A 554 11.12 16.04 -5.96
CA TRP A 554 11.51 17.41 -5.61
C TRP A 554 11.13 18.43 -6.67
N ASP A 555 11.24 18.08 -7.95
CA ASP A 555 10.80 18.96 -9.05
C ASP A 555 9.28 19.15 -9.02
N ALA A 556 8.54 18.07 -8.75
CA ALA A 556 7.08 18.12 -8.61
C ALA A 556 6.64 18.89 -7.35
N LEU A 557 7.40 18.81 -6.26
CA LEU A 557 7.11 19.49 -4.98
C LEU A 557 7.04 21.01 -5.14
N GLU A 558 7.78 21.58 -6.10
CA GLU A 558 7.73 23.03 -6.37
C GLU A 558 6.39 23.49 -6.99
N HIS A 559 5.58 22.57 -7.53
CA HIS A 559 4.42 22.88 -8.36
C HIS A 559 3.11 22.22 -7.91
N TYR A 560 3.13 21.19 -7.07
CA TYR A 560 1.93 20.41 -6.77
C TYR A 560 0.82 21.21 -6.07
N GLU A 561 1.13 22.27 -5.33
CA GLU A 561 0.09 23.11 -4.73
C GLU A 561 -0.66 23.93 -5.78
N ASP A 562 -0.01 24.29 -6.89
CA ASP A 562 -0.61 25.09 -7.96
C ASP A 562 -1.72 24.33 -8.70
N VAL A 563 -1.66 22.99 -8.72
CA VAL A 563 -2.70 22.16 -9.36
C VAL A 563 -3.97 22.08 -8.51
N MET A 564 -3.92 22.43 -7.23
CA MET A 564 -5.08 22.34 -6.34
C MET A 564 -5.81 23.68 -6.27
N ASP A 565 -7.06 23.74 -6.76
CA ASP A 565 -7.87 24.96 -6.72
C ASP A 565 -9.36 24.63 -6.51
N ILE A 566 -10.20 25.66 -6.39
CA ILE A 566 -11.67 25.56 -6.43
C ILE A 566 -12.18 26.32 -7.65
N ARG A 567 -12.88 25.64 -8.57
CA ARG A 567 -13.31 26.21 -9.85
C ARG A 567 -14.82 26.14 -10.05
N ASN A 568 -15.31 27.09 -10.83
CA ASN A 568 -16.66 27.10 -11.38
C ASN A 568 -16.67 26.29 -12.68
N ILE A 569 -17.37 25.16 -12.67
CA ILE A 569 -17.50 24.25 -13.81
C ILE A 569 -18.88 24.47 -14.45
N PRO A 570 -18.96 25.13 -15.62
CA PRO A 570 -20.24 25.31 -16.31
C PRO A 570 -20.71 24.00 -16.94
N LEU A 571 -21.95 23.63 -16.65
CA LEU A 571 -22.58 22.39 -17.10
C LEU A 571 -23.59 22.69 -18.21
N LYS A 572 -23.63 21.82 -19.23
CA LYS A 572 -24.57 21.90 -20.36
C LYS A 572 -25.78 21.00 -20.15
N THR A 573 -26.31 21.01 -18.93
CA THR A 573 -27.43 20.18 -18.49
C THR A 573 -28.19 20.91 -17.39
N ASP A 574 -29.45 20.54 -17.20
CA ASP A 574 -30.28 20.90 -16.06
C ASP A 574 -30.41 19.76 -15.04
N GLN A 575 -29.71 18.64 -15.27
CA GLN A 575 -29.79 17.46 -14.43
C GLN A 575 -28.46 17.11 -13.77
N LEU A 576 -28.54 16.78 -12.48
CA LEU A 576 -27.47 16.17 -11.71
C LEU A 576 -27.86 14.75 -11.29
N ARG A 577 -26.90 13.84 -11.20
CA ARG A 577 -27.10 12.44 -10.89
C ARG A 577 -26.21 12.00 -9.74
N HIS A 578 -26.73 11.11 -8.92
CA HIS A 578 -25.95 10.28 -8.01
C HIS A 578 -26.41 8.84 -8.12
N ALA A 579 -25.48 7.89 -8.13
CA ALA A 579 -25.81 6.48 -8.22
C ALA A 579 -24.91 5.66 -7.30
N TRP A 580 -25.48 4.60 -6.72
CA TRP A 580 -24.73 3.65 -5.91
C TRP A 580 -25.33 2.26 -6.03
N LYS A 581 -24.50 1.28 -5.68
CA LYS A 581 -24.93 -0.09 -5.43
C LYS A 581 -24.95 -0.35 -3.92
N GLY A 582 -25.70 -1.36 -3.53
CA GLY A 582 -25.71 -1.84 -2.17
C GLY A 582 -26.26 -3.25 -2.09
N GLU A 583 -26.06 -3.88 -0.94
CA GLU A 583 -26.58 -5.20 -0.67
C GLU A 583 -27.40 -5.20 0.62
N TRP A 584 -28.66 -5.60 0.49
CA TRP A 584 -29.54 -5.76 1.63
C TRP A 584 -29.41 -7.18 2.20
N SER A 585 -29.17 -7.29 3.51
CA SER A 585 -28.87 -8.55 4.20
C SER A 585 -29.52 -8.62 5.60
N HIS A 586 -29.51 -9.77 6.28
CA HIS A 586 -30.45 -10.13 7.36
C HIS A 586 -30.09 -9.65 8.78
N PHE A 587 -28.86 -9.25 9.07
CA PHE A 587 -28.31 -9.61 10.38
C PHE A 587 -28.47 -8.58 11.52
N ASN A 588 -29.56 -8.75 12.31
CA ASN A 588 -29.70 -8.23 13.68
C ASN A 588 -30.44 -9.27 14.60
N ASN A 589 -29.65 -10.15 15.23
CA ASN A 589 -29.89 -11.07 16.37
C ASN A 589 -31.26 -11.77 16.69
N GLY A 590 -31.20 -13.11 16.76
CA GLY A 590 -32.04 -13.96 17.64
C GLY A 590 -32.42 -15.35 17.06
N PRO A 591 -32.35 -16.46 17.81
CA PRO A 591 -32.64 -17.80 17.29
C PRO A 591 -34.15 -17.97 17.19
N THR A 592 -34.79 -17.50 16.11
CA THR A 592 -36.09 -17.95 15.57
C THR A 592 -36.64 -16.99 14.53
N SER A 593 -36.43 -17.28 13.25
CA SER A 593 -37.52 -17.57 12.29
C SER A 593 -37.01 -17.50 10.86
N THR A 594 -37.17 -18.60 10.12
CA THR A 594 -36.95 -18.70 8.66
C THR A 594 -37.97 -17.84 7.85
N PHE A 595 -38.75 -16.98 8.51
CA PHE A 595 -39.89 -16.26 7.94
C PHE A 595 -40.09 -14.92 8.70
N GLY A 596 -39.62 -13.79 8.14
CA GLY A 596 -39.73 -12.47 8.79
C GLY A 596 -39.62 -11.28 7.83
N THR A 597 -40.05 -10.12 8.32
CA THR A 597 -39.80 -8.78 7.76
C THR A 597 -38.56 -8.22 8.47
N PHE A 598 -37.58 -7.70 7.74
CA PHE A 598 -36.30 -7.28 8.30
C PHE A 598 -36.01 -5.82 7.88
N SER A 599 -35.27 -5.07 8.70
CA SER A 599 -34.86 -3.70 8.40
C SER A 599 -33.36 -3.64 8.69
N THR A 600 -32.57 -3.27 7.69
CA THR A 600 -31.20 -2.79 7.88
C THR A 600 -31.23 -1.28 8.03
N ASP A 601 -30.16 -0.66 8.52
CA ASP A 601 -30.02 0.81 8.66
C ASP A 601 -28.85 1.25 7.76
N ASP A 602 -29.05 1.11 6.45
CA ASP A 602 -28.02 1.33 5.42
C ASP A 602 -28.23 2.68 4.73
N ARG A 603 -28.36 3.74 5.55
CA ARG A 603 -28.72 5.06 5.04
C ARG A 603 -27.70 5.59 4.06
N HIS A 604 -28.15 5.94 2.87
CA HIS A 604 -27.39 6.72 1.91
C HIS A 604 -27.88 8.16 1.88
N TYR A 605 -27.02 9.10 1.52
CA TYR A 605 -27.34 10.52 1.51
C TYR A 605 -27.19 11.10 0.11
N VAL A 606 -28.10 11.99 -0.27
CA VAL A 606 -27.99 12.78 -1.51
C VAL A 606 -28.27 14.25 -1.21
N TRP A 607 -27.38 15.13 -1.64
CA TRP A 607 -27.55 16.57 -1.45
C TRP A 607 -28.63 17.10 -2.40
N VAL A 608 -29.47 18.03 -1.95
CA VAL A 608 -30.49 18.68 -2.79
C VAL A 608 -30.11 20.12 -3.08
N PRO A 609 -29.61 20.44 -4.30
CA PRO A 609 -29.26 21.79 -4.67
C PRO A 609 -30.45 22.75 -4.72
N ASN A 610 -30.17 24.03 -4.51
CA ASN A 610 -31.16 25.09 -4.69
C ASN A 610 -31.70 25.09 -6.13
N GLY A 611 -33.01 25.22 -6.28
CA GLY A 611 -33.67 25.22 -7.59
C GLY A 611 -34.07 23.83 -8.09
N THR A 612 -33.73 22.75 -7.38
CA THR A 612 -34.25 21.40 -7.68
C THR A 612 -35.76 21.40 -7.52
N PHE A 613 -36.51 21.06 -8.58
CA PHE A 613 -37.98 20.97 -8.52
C PHE A 613 -38.49 19.54 -8.67
N GLU A 614 -37.63 18.61 -9.12
CA GLU A 614 -37.98 17.22 -9.31
C GLU A 614 -36.81 16.31 -8.96
N MET A 615 -37.09 15.24 -8.22
CA MET A 615 -36.17 14.14 -7.94
C MET A 615 -36.78 12.85 -8.53
N GLN A 616 -36.08 12.24 -9.48
CA GLN A 616 -36.42 10.94 -10.03
C GLN A 616 -35.50 9.88 -9.43
N ILE A 617 -36.07 8.75 -9.02
CA ILE A 617 -35.33 7.66 -8.37
C ILE A 617 -35.65 6.38 -9.11
N SER A 618 -34.61 5.72 -9.59
CA SER A 618 -34.69 4.38 -10.16
C SER A 618 -34.06 3.40 -9.18
N PHE A 619 -34.88 2.58 -8.54
CA PHE A 619 -34.43 1.55 -7.62
C PHE A 619 -34.60 0.19 -8.27
N SER A 620 -33.50 -0.51 -8.56
CA SER A 620 -33.53 -1.84 -9.15
C SER A 620 -33.13 -2.88 -8.11
N SER A 621 -33.91 -3.96 -8.01
CA SER A 621 -33.62 -5.10 -7.13
C SER A 621 -34.18 -6.39 -7.72
N LEU A 622 -33.47 -7.50 -7.55
CA LEU A 622 -33.96 -8.79 -8.03
C LEU A 622 -35.02 -9.35 -7.08
N GLY A 623 -36.29 -9.34 -7.50
CA GLY A 623 -37.40 -9.84 -6.67
C GLY A 623 -37.43 -11.37 -6.51
N TRP A 624 -36.78 -12.08 -7.42
CA TRP A 624 -36.60 -13.53 -7.38
C TRP A 624 -35.31 -13.92 -8.10
N ASP A 625 -34.45 -14.65 -7.40
CA ASP A 625 -33.26 -15.25 -8.00
C ASP A 625 -33.40 -16.78 -8.03
N THR A 626 -33.41 -17.34 -9.24
CA THR A 626 -33.49 -18.80 -9.46
C THR A 626 -32.21 -19.54 -9.07
N ASN A 627 -31.06 -18.86 -9.05
CA ASN A 627 -29.76 -19.45 -8.73
C ASN A 627 -29.56 -19.56 -7.23
N THR A 628 -30.03 -18.56 -6.47
CA THR A 628 -29.96 -18.57 -5.00
C THR A 628 -31.22 -19.12 -4.30
N ALA A 629 -32.31 -19.32 -5.04
CA ALA A 629 -33.63 -19.71 -4.53
C ALA A 629 -34.16 -18.75 -3.46
N GLN A 630 -33.91 -17.46 -3.67
CA GLN A 630 -34.31 -16.37 -2.78
C GLN A 630 -35.44 -15.56 -3.42
N ALA A 631 -36.42 -15.19 -2.59
CA ALA A 631 -37.48 -14.25 -2.94
C ALA A 631 -37.37 -13.05 -2.02
N ALA A 632 -37.22 -11.86 -2.59
CA ALA A 632 -37.14 -10.64 -1.82
C ALA A 632 -38.12 -9.59 -2.36
N GLN A 633 -38.66 -8.81 -1.44
CA GLN A 633 -39.44 -7.63 -1.75
C GLN A 633 -38.88 -6.50 -0.90
N ILE A 634 -37.92 -5.78 -1.48
CA ILE A 634 -37.30 -4.59 -0.90
C ILE A 634 -37.78 -3.34 -1.63
N ARG A 635 -37.79 -2.21 -0.94
CA ARG A 635 -38.17 -0.89 -1.46
C ARG A 635 -37.31 0.19 -0.82
N PRO A 636 -37.02 1.27 -1.56
CA PRO A 636 -36.38 2.42 -0.97
C PRO A 636 -37.39 3.22 -0.14
N ASN A 637 -36.93 3.74 0.98
CA ASN A 637 -37.56 4.79 1.78
C ASN A 637 -36.76 6.07 1.53
N VAL A 638 -37.45 7.17 1.27
CA VAL A 638 -36.81 8.42 0.85
C VAL A 638 -37.35 9.53 1.73
N ASP A 639 -36.49 10.12 2.55
CA ASP A 639 -36.81 11.21 3.45
C ASP A 639 -36.17 12.50 2.94
N LEU A 640 -36.98 13.31 2.24
CA LEU A 640 -36.56 14.58 1.65
C LEU A 640 -36.33 15.61 2.75
N GLY A 641 -35.06 16.01 2.91
CA GLY A 641 -34.68 17.02 3.89
C GLY A 641 -34.51 16.49 5.31
N SER A 642 -34.45 15.15 5.49
CA SER A 642 -34.20 14.48 6.77
C SER A 642 -35.18 14.92 7.86
N ASP A 643 -36.47 15.00 7.54
CA ASP A 643 -37.53 15.46 8.43
C ASP A 643 -38.21 14.32 9.21
N GLY A 644 -37.84 13.07 8.90
CA GLY A 644 -38.33 11.83 9.50
C GLY A 644 -39.57 11.25 8.80
N ASN A 645 -40.03 11.83 7.70
CA ASN A 645 -41.14 11.30 6.90
C ASN A 645 -40.60 10.59 5.64
N ASP A 646 -41.25 9.48 5.25
CA ASP A 646 -40.95 8.80 4.00
C ASP A 646 -41.82 9.39 2.87
N ASP A 647 -41.25 10.31 2.08
CA ASP A 647 -41.90 10.99 0.95
C ASP A 647 -42.17 10.05 -0.23
N ALA A 648 -41.38 8.98 -0.33
CA ALA A 648 -41.58 7.90 -1.29
C ALA A 648 -42.71 6.93 -0.88
N GLN A 649 -43.29 7.07 0.31
CA GLN A 649 -44.25 6.12 0.85
C GLN A 649 -45.48 5.95 -0.07
N GLY A 650 -45.64 4.73 -0.61
CA GLY A 650 -46.76 4.39 -1.48
C GLY A 650 -46.68 5.02 -2.89
N GLN A 651 -45.58 5.69 -3.21
CA GLN A 651 -45.26 6.18 -4.54
C GLN A 651 -44.54 5.10 -5.36
N GLY A 652 -44.37 5.38 -6.64
CA GLY A 652 -43.55 4.59 -7.56
C GLY A 652 -44.31 3.60 -8.45
N THR A 653 -43.82 3.45 -9.68
CA THR A 653 -44.33 2.50 -10.67
C THR A 653 -43.28 1.40 -10.90
N ALA A 654 -43.65 0.15 -10.65
CA ALA A 654 -42.78 -0.99 -10.90
C ALA A 654 -42.84 -1.40 -12.39
N VAL A 655 -41.68 -1.47 -13.04
CA VAL A 655 -41.51 -1.92 -14.42
C VAL A 655 -40.38 -2.95 -14.47
N GLY A 656 -40.72 -4.23 -14.59
CA GLY A 656 -39.74 -5.30 -14.43
C GLY A 656 -39.24 -5.36 -12.99
N ASP A 657 -37.91 -5.30 -12.82
CA ASP A 657 -37.21 -5.36 -11.53
C ASP A 657 -36.86 -3.96 -10.98
N THR A 658 -37.30 -2.89 -11.66
CA THR A 658 -37.04 -1.50 -11.29
C THR A 658 -38.32 -0.80 -10.82
N ILE A 659 -38.22 -0.08 -9.72
CA ILE A 659 -39.24 0.85 -9.20
C ILE A 659 -38.80 2.27 -9.55
N TYR A 660 -39.63 2.98 -10.32
CA TYR A 660 -39.42 4.39 -10.65
C TYR A 660 -40.27 5.25 -9.75
N ILE A 661 -39.64 6.14 -8.97
CA ILE A 661 -40.29 7.10 -8.07
C ILE A 661 -39.98 8.50 -8.58
N GLN A 662 -40.96 9.40 -8.52
CA GLN A 662 -40.81 10.79 -8.91
C GLN A 662 -41.40 11.64 -7.78
N LEU A 663 -40.57 12.51 -7.22
CA LEU A 663 -40.94 13.39 -6.10
C LEU A 663 -40.82 14.84 -6.55
N ASP A 664 -41.85 15.63 -6.25
CA ASP A 664 -41.80 17.09 -6.39
C ASP A 664 -40.97 17.67 -5.24
N VAL A 665 -39.97 18.50 -5.54
CA VAL A 665 -39.07 19.08 -4.54
C VAL A 665 -39.43 20.53 -4.28
N ASP A 666 -40.00 20.79 -3.09
CA ASP A 666 -40.33 22.14 -2.65
C ASP A 666 -39.09 22.92 -2.14
N PRO A 667 -39.09 24.27 -2.21
CA PRO A 667 -37.96 25.10 -1.77
C PRO A 667 -37.54 24.95 -0.31
N GLU A 668 -38.35 24.33 0.54
CA GLU A 668 -38.02 24.06 1.93
C GLU A 668 -37.05 22.87 2.11
N HIS A 669 -36.86 22.05 1.07
CA HIS A 669 -35.92 20.92 1.04
C HIS A 669 -34.58 21.29 0.37
N TRP A 670 -34.46 22.47 -0.22
CA TRP A 670 -33.21 22.93 -0.81
C TRP A 670 -32.12 23.16 0.24
N GLY A 671 -30.88 22.83 -0.12
CA GLY A 671 -29.73 22.97 0.78
C GLY A 671 -29.82 22.02 1.98
N LYS A 672 -30.45 20.86 1.79
CA LYS A 672 -30.54 19.79 2.78
C LYS A 672 -30.17 18.46 2.14
N TRP A 673 -29.83 17.50 2.99
CA TRP A 673 -29.63 16.12 2.61
C TRP A 673 -30.96 15.39 2.53
N THR A 674 -31.07 14.48 1.57
CA THR A 674 -32.12 13.48 1.49
C THR A 674 -31.55 12.17 2.00
N GLU A 675 -32.30 11.51 2.88
CA GLU A 675 -31.97 10.19 3.42
C GLU A 675 -32.63 9.09 2.58
N PHE A 676 -31.83 8.12 2.15
CA PHE A 676 -32.27 6.94 1.43
C PHE A 676 -32.02 5.72 2.30
N ASP A 677 -33.07 4.97 2.61
CA ASP A 677 -32.97 3.70 3.33
C ASP A 677 -33.63 2.60 2.49
N VAL A 678 -33.34 1.33 2.78
CA VAL A 678 -33.92 0.19 2.05
C VAL A 678 -34.59 -0.76 3.04
N THR A 679 -35.92 -0.83 2.98
CA THR A 679 -36.69 -1.73 3.84
C THR A 679 -37.36 -2.83 3.03
N GLY A 680 -37.52 -4.01 3.62
CA GLY A 680 -38.20 -5.09 2.94
C GLY A 680 -38.31 -6.41 3.67
N THR A 681 -38.68 -7.42 2.91
CA THR A 681 -38.79 -8.80 3.42
C THR A 681 -38.14 -9.74 2.43
N ALA A 682 -37.38 -10.71 2.92
CA ALA A 682 -36.83 -11.76 2.08
C ALA A 682 -37.06 -13.15 2.68
N VAL A 683 -37.12 -14.15 1.81
CA VAL A 683 -37.23 -15.56 2.16
C VAL A 683 -36.18 -16.32 1.35
N SER A 684 -35.33 -17.06 2.06
CA SER A 684 -34.34 -17.96 1.47
C SER A 684 -34.74 -19.42 1.71
N LEU A 685 -34.72 -20.27 0.66
CA LEU A 685 -35.01 -21.70 0.78
C LEU A 685 -33.73 -22.49 1.07
N PRO A 686 -33.73 -23.45 2.02
CA PRO A 686 -32.53 -24.17 2.45
C PRO A 686 -32.00 -25.22 1.46
N LEU A 687 -32.34 -25.12 0.18
CA LEU A 687 -31.84 -25.99 -0.87
C LEU A 687 -30.41 -25.62 -1.30
N ASN A 688 -29.99 -24.37 -1.08
CA ASN A 688 -28.70 -23.87 -1.56
C ASN A 688 -27.48 -24.35 -0.77
N SER A 689 -27.52 -24.35 0.57
CA SER A 689 -26.37 -24.83 1.39
C SER A 689 -25.94 -26.29 1.09
N ILE A 690 -26.83 -27.11 0.51
CA ILE A 690 -26.53 -28.49 0.09
C ILE A 690 -25.90 -28.56 -1.33
N ILE A 691 -26.05 -27.51 -2.15
CA ILE A 691 -25.67 -27.47 -3.57
C ILE A 691 -24.53 -26.46 -3.84
N SER A 692 -24.55 -25.26 -3.23
CA SER A 692 -23.52 -24.22 -3.36
C SER A 692 -22.32 -24.43 -2.45
N GLY A 693 -22.45 -25.23 -1.39
CA GLY A 693 -21.41 -25.37 -0.37
C GLY A 693 -21.25 -24.13 0.51
N SER A 694 -22.10 -23.11 0.39
CA SER A 694 -22.10 -21.96 1.30
C SER A 694 -22.56 -22.40 2.69
N GLU A 695 -21.79 -22.03 3.72
CA GLU A 695 -22.04 -22.44 5.10
C GLU A 695 -23.26 -21.71 5.73
N PHE A 696 -23.82 -20.71 5.04
CA PHE A 696 -24.86 -19.81 5.58
C PHE A 696 -26.19 -19.86 4.80
N LEU A 697 -27.29 -19.71 5.56
CA LEU A 697 -28.68 -19.62 5.09
C LEU A 697 -29.19 -18.18 5.24
N GLU A 698 -28.61 -17.24 4.49
CA GLU A 698 -29.01 -15.83 4.53
C GLU A 698 -29.63 -15.38 3.20
N PRO A 699 -30.74 -14.61 3.22
CA PRO A 699 -31.17 -13.86 2.05
C PRO A 699 -30.28 -12.63 1.83
N ARG A 700 -29.63 -12.54 0.67
CA ARG A 700 -28.81 -11.41 0.21
C ARG A 700 -29.45 -10.86 -1.05
N VAL A 701 -29.73 -9.56 -1.09
CA VAL A 701 -30.46 -8.94 -2.19
C VAL A 701 -29.67 -7.74 -2.69
N PRO A 702 -29.04 -7.85 -3.87
CA PRO A 702 -28.36 -6.71 -4.44
C PRO A 702 -29.39 -5.69 -4.88
N TYR A 703 -29.05 -4.42 -4.75
CA TYR A 703 -29.82 -3.34 -5.33
C TYR A 703 -28.91 -2.27 -5.91
N THR A 704 -29.48 -1.50 -6.83
CA THR A 704 -28.85 -0.28 -7.35
C THR A 704 -29.84 0.86 -7.23
N VAL A 705 -29.36 2.03 -6.85
CA VAL A 705 -30.15 3.26 -6.81
C VAL A 705 -29.52 4.27 -7.76
N ASP A 706 -30.36 4.88 -8.58
CA ASP A 706 -29.99 5.98 -9.46
C ASP A 706 -30.93 7.15 -9.17
N VAL A 707 -30.37 8.28 -8.74
CA VAL A 707 -31.09 9.49 -8.35
C VAL A 707 -30.75 10.59 -9.33
N LEU A 708 -31.77 11.16 -9.96
CA LEU A 708 -31.65 12.24 -10.93
C LEU A 708 -32.41 13.47 -10.43
N LEU A 709 -31.70 14.57 -10.23
CA LEU A 709 -32.22 15.85 -9.76
C LEU A 709 -32.37 16.80 -10.94
N THR A 710 -33.58 17.29 -11.19
CA THR A 710 -33.83 18.30 -12.25
C THR A 710 -33.95 19.69 -11.63
N ILE A 711 -33.13 20.60 -12.12
CA ILE A 711 -32.93 21.95 -11.57
C ILE A 711 -33.54 23.00 -12.50
N ASP A 712 -34.24 23.98 -11.93
CA ASP A 712 -34.76 25.12 -12.69
C ASP A 712 -33.63 26.08 -13.10
N VAL A 713 -33.16 25.91 -14.34
CA VAL A 713 -32.13 26.76 -14.98
C VAL A 713 -32.71 27.98 -15.70
N SER A 714 -33.88 28.48 -15.27
CA SER A 714 -34.45 29.76 -15.75
C SER A 714 -33.70 31.00 -15.25
N SER A 715 -32.78 30.81 -14.29
CA SER A 715 -31.75 31.74 -13.86
C SER A 715 -30.44 30.99 -13.63
N GLU A 716 -29.32 31.71 -13.54
CA GLU A 716 -28.03 31.11 -13.17
C GLU A 716 -28.14 30.45 -11.78
N VAL A 717 -27.70 29.19 -11.69
CA VAL A 717 -27.68 28.41 -10.45
C VAL A 717 -26.25 27.94 -10.20
N ILE A 718 -25.74 28.23 -8.99
CA ILE A 718 -24.45 27.74 -8.53
C ILE A 718 -24.71 26.63 -7.51
N VAL A 719 -24.15 25.46 -7.77
CA VAL A 719 -24.25 24.28 -6.91
C VAL A 719 -22.90 24.00 -6.28
N GLU A 720 -22.88 23.95 -4.95
CA GLU A 720 -21.76 23.47 -4.16
C GLU A 720 -22.26 22.24 -3.39
N VAL A 721 -21.51 21.15 -3.49
CA VAL A 721 -21.83 19.89 -2.80
C VAL A 721 -20.93 19.82 -1.56
N PRO A 722 -21.50 19.86 -0.35
CA PRO A 722 -20.70 19.71 0.86
C PRO A 722 -20.22 18.27 1.00
N ILE A 723 -18.94 18.09 1.33
CA ILE A 723 -18.41 16.77 1.73
C ILE A 723 -19.03 16.40 3.07
N ARG A 724 -19.44 15.13 3.18
CA ARG A 724 -20.09 14.59 4.36
C ARG A 724 -19.12 13.70 5.15
N THR A 725 -19.17 13.79 6.48
CA THR A 725 -18.19 13.13 7.37
C THR A 725 -18.55 11.68 7.72
N ASP A 726 -19.80 11.27 7.49
CA ASP A 726 -20.38 9.96 7.82
C ASP A 726 -20.83 9.13 6.59
N GLY A 727 -20.44 9.55 5.38
CA GLY A 727 -20.59 8.76 4.16
C GLY A 727 -20.11 9.52 2.92
N TYR A 728 -19.79 8.79 1.85
CA TYR A 728 -19.47 9.39 0.57
C TYR A 728 -20.74 9.60 -0.26
N SER A 729 -20.93 10.82 -0.73
CA SER A 729 -21.99 11.20 -1.66
C SER A 729 -21.43 12.25 -2.60
N ASP A 730 -21.63 12.04 -3.89
CA ASP A 730 -21.23 12.99 -4.90
C ASP A 730 -22.43 13.33 -5.81
N LEU A 731 -22.35 14.42 -6.55
CA LEU A 731 -23.32 14.76 -7.57
C LEU A 731 -22.58 15.10 -8.85
N ASP A 732 -22.94 14.36 -9.89
CA ASP A 732 -22.34 14.47 -11.20
C ASP A 732 -23.32 15.07 -12.21
N PRO A 733 -22.84 15.71 -13.28
CA PRO A 733 -23.71 16.12 -14.37
C PRO A 733 -24.27 14.90 -15.10
N ALA A 734 -25.53 15.00 -15.50
CA ALA A 734 -26.22 13.94 -16.24
C ALA A 734 -26.68 14.43 -17.61
N GLN A 735 -27.22 13.51 -18.42
CA GLN A 735 -27.87 13.88 -19.68
C GLN A 735 -28.99 14.91 -19.42
N PRO A 736 -29.15 15.94 -20.27
CA PRO A 736 -30.19 16.95 -20.06
C PRO A 736 -31.60 16.39 -20.15
N SER A 737 -32.52 17.02 -19.41
CA SER A 737 -33.93 16.67 -19.47
C SER A 737 -34.56 16.97 -20.84
N ASP A 738 -35.70 16.35 -21.14
CA ASP A 738 -36.49 16.66 -22.35
C ASP A 738 -36.96 18.14 -22.41
N LEU A 739 -36.92 18.86 -21.28
CA LEU A 739 -37.33 20.25 -21.16
C LEU A 739 -36.16 21.23 -21.32
N TYR A 740 -34.91 20.74 -21.33
CA TYR A 740 -33.72 21.56 -21.46
C TYR A 740 -33.59 22.15 -22.87
N ASP A 741 -33.62 23.48 -22.96
CA ASP A 741 -33.31 24.21 -24.19
C ASP A 741 -31.99 24.98 -24.03
N PRO A 742 -30.88 24.53 -24.66
CA PRO A 742 -29.57 25.17 -24.53
C PRO A 742 -29.52 26.59 -25.11
N SER A 743 -30.54 27.02 -25.86
CA SER A 743 -30.61 28.37 -26.41
C SER A 743 -31.24 29.39 -25.46
N SER A 744 -31.95 28.92 -24.43
CA SER A 744 -32.65 29.76 -23.46
C SER A 744 -32.30 29.49 -22.00
N ALA A 745 -31.67 28.36 -21.70
CA ALA A 745 -31.20 28.03 -20.36
C ALA A 745 -30.06 28.98 -19.94
N PHE A 746 -30.04 29.32 -18.66
CA PHE A 746 -28.86 29.92 -18.02
C PHE A 746 -27.89 28.80 -17.63
N ASP A 747 -26.64 29.19 -17.35
CA ASP A 747 -25.60 28.23 -16.97
C ASP A 747 -25.92 27.63 -15.58
N LEU A 748 -25.93 26.30 -15.51
CA LEU A 748 -25.78 25.57 -14.26
C LEU A 748 -24.28 25.47 -13.97
N ILE A 749 -23.83 25.97 -12.84
CA ILE A 749 -22.41 26.04 -12.49
C ILE A 749 -22.17 25.19 -11.26
N MET A 750 -21.25 24.23 -11.33
CA MET A 750 -20.81 23.49 -10.17
C MET A 750 -19.52 24.09 -9.61
N LEU A 751 -19.53 24.45 -8.33
CA LEU A 751 -18.33 24.86 -7.61
C LEU A 751 -17.66 23.62 -7.03
N ARG A 752 -16.46 23.28 -7.51
CA ARG A 752 -15.75 22.05 -7.12
C ARG A 752 -14.29 22.31 -6.81
N PRO A 753 -13.71 21.58 -5.84
CA PRO A 753 -12.26 21.45 -5.77
C PRO A 753 -11.78 20.66 -7.00
N VAL A 754 -10.60 21.01 -7.52
CA VAL A 754 -10.06 20.41 -8.74
C VAL A 754 -8.59 20.03 -8.59
N TYR A 755 -8.15 19.09 -9.42
CA TYR A 755 -6.76 18.94 -9.84
C TYR A 755 -6.63 19.53 -11.26
N ASP A 756 -5.98 20.68 -11.40
CA ASP A 756 -5.74 21.38 -12.66
C ASP A 756 -4.38 20.97 -13.25
N GLU A 757 -4.35 19.84 -13.96
CA GLU A 757 -3.11 19.30 -14.56
C GLU A 757 -2.57 20.22 -15.67
N SER A 758 -3.40 21.14 -16.21
CA SER A 758 -3.01 22.07 -17.27
C SER A 758 -2.03 23.17 -16.82
N VAL A 759 -1.92 23.41 -15.52
CA VAL A 759 -0.98 24.40 -14.98
C VAL A 759 0.41 23.82 -14.71
N ILE A 760 0.57 22.49 -14.81
CA ILE A 760 1.84 21.82 -14.61
C ILE A 760 2.81 22.26 -15.72
N PRO A 761 3.98 22.82 -15.37
CA PRO A 761 4.95 23.24 -16.37
C PRO A 761 5.55 22.01 -17.06
N ALA A 762 5.88 22.15 -18.35
CA ALA A 762 6.66 21.14 -19.04
C ALA A 762 8.04 21.00 -18.36
N PHE A 763 8.46 19.76 -18.12
CA PHE A 763 9.77 19.49 -17.54
C PHE A 763 10.88 19.80 -18.54
N GLU A 764 11.73 20.79 -18.23
CA GLU A 764 12.91 21.10 -19.02
C GLU A 764 14.12 20.38 -18.44
N GLU A 765 14.54 19.27 -19.05
CA GLU A 765 15.81 18.63 -18.69
C GLU A 765 16.96 19.65 -18.82
N GLU A 766 17.66 19.93 -17.72
CA GLU A 766 18.91 20.67 -17.79
C GLU A 766 19.84 19.91 -18.74
N SER A 767 20.03 20.45 -19.95
CA SER A 767 20.95 19.90 -20.93
C SER A 767 22.38 19.89 -20.39
N THR A 768 22.73 18.87 -19.63
CA THR A 768 24.10 18.56 -19.21
C THR A 768 24.88 17.93 -20.37
N PHE A 769 24.69 18.44 -21.59
CA PHE A 769 25.59 18.19 -22.68
C PHE A 769 26.84 19.09 -22.52
N LEU A 770 27.88 18.51 -21.90
CA LEU A 770 29.28 18.94 -21.91
C LEU A 770 29.61 20.28 -21.20
N SER A 771 29.64 20.26 -19.86
CA SER A 771 30.43 21.24 -19.07
C SER A 771 31.42 20.60 -18.10
N LYS A 772 31.30 19.29 -17.81
CA LYS A 772 32.29 18.54 -17.00
C LYS A 772 33.29 17.76 -17.86
N SER A 773 33.92 18.42 -18.83
CA SER A 773 35.32 18.14 -19.15
C SER A 773 35.91 19.39 -19.79
N GLY A 774 36.98 19.92 -19.20
CA GLY A 774 37.72 21.07 -19.72
C GLY A 774 38.49 20.76 -21.01
N ILE A 775 37.85 20.10 -21.97
CA ILE A 775 38.38 19.82 -23.29
C ILE A 775 37.46 20.56 -24.26
N SER A 776 37.88 21.76 -24.66
CA SER A 776 37.14 22.54 -25.65
C SER A 776 36.85 21.69 -26.89
N PHE A 777 35.69 21.86 -27.51
CA PHE A 777 35.35 21.24 -28.80
C PHE A 777 36.46 21.42 -29.86
N LEU A 778 37.17 22.55 -29.81
CA LEU A 778 38.37 22.83 -30.61
C LEU A 778 39.52 21.85 -30.35
N SER A 779 39.68 21.35 -29.13
CA SER A 779 40.70 20.38 -28.75
C SER A 779 40.41 18.98 -29.29
N VAL A 780 39.13 18.56 -29.31
CA VAL A 780 38.70 17.27 -29.88
C VAL A 780 38.82 17.31 -31.41
N VAL A 781 38.41 18.41 -32.04
CA VAL A 781 38.58 18.63 -33.48
C VAL A 781 40.07 18.69 -33.85
N ALA A 782 40.91 19.32 -33.03
CA ALA A 782 42.35 19.34 -33.23
C ALA A 782 42.97 17.93 -33.11
N LEU A 783 42.54 17.12 -32.13
CA LEU A 783 43.01 15.76 -31.98
C LEU A 783 42.61 14.88 -33.17
N PHE A 784 41.37 15.01 -33.65
CA PHE A 784 40.90 14.32 -34.85
C PHE A 784 41.65 14.75 -36.11
N ALA A 785 41.94 16.05 -36.26
CA ALA A 785 42.73 16.56 -37.37
C ALA A 785 44.18 16.04 -37.33
N VAL A 786 44.78 15.92 -36.14
CA VAL A 786 46.11 15.33 -35.96
C VAL A 786 46.08 13.84 -36.33
N ILE A 787 45.09 13.07 -35.88
CA ILE A 787 44.95 11.65 -36.21
C ILE A 787 44.73 11.44 -37.71
N LEU A 788 43.88 12.25 -38.35
CA LEU A 788 43.68 12.22 -39.80
C LEU A 788 44.97 12.59 -40.55
N SER A 789 45.74 13.56 -40.04
CA SER A 789 47.04 13.93 -40.63
C SER A 789 48.09 12.83 -40.49
N THR A 790 48.13 12.11 -39.36
CA THR A 790 49.09 11.02 -39.15
C THR A 790 48.71 9.78 -39.96
N ILE A 791 47.41 9.50 -40.12
CA ILE A 791 46.92 8.46 -41.03
C ILE A 791 47.24 8.83 -42.48
N ALA A 792 47.01 10.08 -42.90
CA ALA A 792 47.35 10.53 -44.25
C ALA A 792 48.86 10.47 -44.54
N VAL A 793 49.71 10.84 -43.57
CA VAL A 793 51.17 10.69 -43.67
C VAL A 793 51.57 9.22 -43.69
N GLY A 794 50.91 8.36 -42.90
CA GLY A 794 51.13 6.91 -42.91
C GLY A 794 50.79 6.29 -44.26
N ILE A 795 49.65 6.65 -44.86
CA ILE A 795 49.23 6.22 -46.19
C ILE A 795 50.20 6.75 -47.26
N PHE A 796 50.64 8.00 -47.16
CA PHE A 796 51.61 8.58 -48.10
C PHE A 796 52.97 7.89 -48.03
N LEU A 797 53.46 7.58 -46.82
CA LEU A 797 54.73 6.85 -46.63
C LEU A 797 54.61 5.38 -47.07
N TRP A 798 53.45 4.75 -46.88
CA TRP A 798 53.18 3.40 -47.36
C TRP A 798 53.13 3.35 -48.90
N ALA A 799 52.40 4.26 -49.54
CA ALA A 799 52.33 4.35 -51.01
C ALA A 799 53.70 4.63 -51.64
N ARG A 800 54.52 5.46 -51.00
CA ARG A 800 55.88 5.75 -51.47
C ARG A 800 56.82 4.54 -51.34
N ARG A 801 56.60 3.70 -50.32
CA ARG A 801 57.35 2.46 -50.13
C ARG A 801 56.95 1.38 -51.13
N GLU A 802 55.68 1.32 -51.53
CA GLU A 802 55.25 0.45 -52.64
C GLU A 802 55.83 0.92 -53.99
N GLU A 803 55.92 2.23 -54.27
CA GLU A 803 56.59 2.73 -55.49
C GLU A 803 58.09 2.36 -55.51
N ASP A 804 58.79 2.48 -54.39
CA ASP A 804 60.22 2.09 -54.29
C ASP A 804 60.42 0.57 -54.40
N GLU A 805 59.48 -0.26 -53.93
CA GLU A 805 59.50 -1.72 -54.12
C GLU A 805 59.15 -2.12 -55.56
N PHE A 806 58.23 -1.41 -56.22
CA PHE A 806 57.88 -1.64 -57.63
C PHE A 806 59.00 -1.22 -58.59
N GLU A 807 59.75 -0.14 -58.30
CA GLU A 807 60.95 0.22 -59.08
C GLU A 807 62.14 -0.71 -58.81
N ALA A 808 62.25 -1.30 -57.62
CA ALA A 808 63.29 -2.29 -57.29
C ALA A 808 63.01 -3.69 -57.91
N GLU A 809 61.76 -4.03 -58.16
CA GLU A 809 61.35 -5.29 -58.81
C GLU A 809 61.48 -5.20 -60.35
N ILE A 810 61.33 -4.01 -60.95
CA ILE A 810 61.55 -3.79 -62.40
C ILE A 810 63.05 -3.81 -62.79
N VAL A 811 63.98 -3.59 -61.84
CA VAL A 811 65.44 -3.63 -62.11
C VAL A 811 66.03 -5.04 -61.98
N ASN A 812 65.32 -6.01 -61.38
CA ASN A 812 65.82 -7.38 -61.19
C ASN A 812 65.29 -8.42 -62.20
N ASP A 813 64.38 -8.04 -63.10
CA ASP A 813 63.76 -8.97 -64.07
C ASP A 813 64.34 -8.89 -65.49
N ASP A 814 65.41 -8.10 -65.71
CA ASP A 814 65.99 -7.85 -67.04
C ASP A 814 67.39 -8.47 -67.26
N ASP A 815 67.83 -9.41 -66.41
CA ASP A 815 69.10 -10.12 -66.63
C ASP A 815 69.02 -11.63 -66.31
N SER A 816 68.12 -12.34 -66.99
CA SER A 816 68.31 -13.77 -67.28
C SER A 816 67.41 -14.28 -68.42
N THR A 817 67.73 -13.98 -69.68
CA THR A 817 67.58 -14.91 -70.83
C THR A 817 68.07 -14.32 -72.16
N GLN A 818 69.33 -14.58 -72.53
CA GLN A 818 69.80 -15.18 -73.81
C GLN A 818 71.23 -14.75 -74.21
N SER A 819 72.04 -15.78 -74.54
CA SER A 819 73.39 -15.82 -75.16
C SER A 819 74.62 -15.53 -74.30
#